data_AF-A0AB39YAF7-F1
#
_entry.id   AF-A0AB39YAF7-F1
#
_cell.length_a   1.000
_cell.length_b   1.000
_cell.length_c   1.000
_cell.angle_alpha   90.00
_cell.angle_beta   90.00
_cell.angle_gamma   90.00
#
_symmetry.space_group_name_H-M   'P 1'
#
loop_
_entity.id
_entity.type
_entity.pdbx_description
1 polymer ?
#
loop_
_entity_poly.entity_id
_entity_poly.type
_entity_poly.pdbx_seq_one_letter_code
_entity_poly.pdbx_strand_id
1 'polypeptide(L)'
;MPSAPPLSGAWQGGSPLHADWQPAPGGHPGPAGSAEAWSGRPGPAGPEAAGHGHPSGATGRPTGDGAVPHAAPGAATADARPTGRASRRSGTDEPPASGNRRAARRSRAADPAEAATGHPADADPGEGRSGQPGGRRRSRGSGPAGAAAGALADQPAERANPRTGNAEPPAPGGRRTARRSRAADPAGAVAAGSGGGRGSRRAGGGAGASGARGQRRGRRVVKGVGLCAGIVACGVFVLRAGEARGGIADRTAAPAAAADAPDPGRVLQIVAHPDDDLYFMNPDLRYSIAAGHPVTTVYLTAGEADGINATEGKQASTPPNKPAYAEARQNGIRAAYAKMATGDRSSAWKRTVVPTKGGGHAEVDVLVAKPEVNLVWLQLREAGTVYDSAPDSLHGLWDGKISALGAQLSSGTPVKQRFSYSKEQVVQTVAGILEQYKPTTVRAQDPTPGRSPDKRYTDHQDHFYGARFAQAALAAYAKDVAPANRPHFAVQNYLGYSNGSLPSALDPDEAKAKLDILDTYAWLDRQNHCGSDAGCGDLKVADHPAGNGWTSTVNYARGTGTSWLTSDKEHGLWAFKVLDGQVAVWHRSGPIGAWSGPRLLPGTGMDPGISAVTLPDGRIAAFGTRTSFGARPTDYRREVGYVVQKGPGTEEFGDWQSLGTPEAADESWTSDISAPAVSVDGTGQLAAYVRDGASTLRGRVQLANGTWGPWTQYGGADLHGTPVTATDGAGRRMVFAATVKSVLGWTQPKPGAPLGPATPTGLPDTTLPLTAEGREGGVRLWFRKPGSGNVRTALVTGDGGLKVNHLTDLGGLQGFGSVAASGHVLAGRSAGGQLGSDLGSGRPWERSPLMFVGAPSSTTTGRNTVSLAVVGLDARLYVTSSADDANAHLAPWLPVGPRNTGR
;
A
#
# COMPACT_ATOMS: atom_id res chain seq x y z
N MET A 1 -47.16 30.73 -31.99
CA MET A 1 -48.25 29.77 -32.23
C MET A 1 -47.80 28.38 -31.77
N PRO A 2 -48.71 27.51 -31.30
CA PRO A 2 -48.40 26.31 -30.48
C PRO A 2 -48.00 25.06 -31.32
N SER A 3 -47.48 23.95 -30.77
CA SER A 3 -48.17 23.00 -29.86
C SER A 3 -47.25 22.00 -29.12
N ALA A 4 -47.80 21.36 -28.06
CA ALA A 4 -47.19 20.28 -27.23
C ALA A 4 -47.73 18.88 -27.70
N PRO A 5 -47.79 17.73 -26.93
CA PRO A 5 -47.44 17.39 -25.52
C PRO A 5 -46.75 15.97 -25.39
N PRO A 6 -47.02 15.05 -24.41
CA PRO A 6 -47.00 15.09 -22.93
C PRO A 6 -46.13 14.00 -22.19
N LEU A 7 -45.69 14.34 -20.96
CA LEU A 7 -45.74 13.62 -19.64
C LEU A 7 -45.52 12.09 -19.41
N SER A 8 -45.10 11.84 -18.15
CA SER A 8 -45.22 10.65 -17.28
C SER A 8 -44.05 9.65 -17.24
N GLY A 9 -43.68 9.07 -16.09
CA GLY A 9 -44.21 9.25 -14.71
C GLY A 9 -43.21 8.80 -13.62
N ALA A 10 -43.47 9.17 -12.37
CA ALA A 10 -42.60 8.89 -11.22
C ALA A 10 -43.31 8.07 -10.13
N TRP A 11 -42.55 7.39 -9.27
CA TRP A 11 -43.04 6.69 -8.08
C TRP A 11 -42.17 6.98 -6.85
N GLN A 12 -42.80 7.04 -5.68
CA GLN A 12 -42.17 7.29 -4.37
C GLN A 12 -42.42 6.13 -3.42
N GLY A 13 -41.45 5.91 -2.50
CA GLY A 13 -41.63 5.49 -1.10
C GLY A 13 -42.51 4.28 -0.74
N GLY A 14 -41.95 3.30 -0.01
CA GLY A 14 -42.73 2.25 0.64
C GLY A 14 -41.97 1.44 1.69
N SER A 15 -42.44 1.48 2.95
CA SER A 15 -42.12 0.57 4.07
C SER A 15 -43.01 0.94 5.27
N PRO A 16 -43.30 0.03 6.22
CA PRO A 16 -43.13 -1.43 6.24
C PRO A 16 -44.50 -2.16 6.24
N LEU A 17 -44.53 -3.50 6.34
CA LEU A 17 -45.60 -4.23 7.05
C LEU A 17 -45.22 -5.69 7.36
N HIS A 18 -45.95 -6.30 8.30
CA HIS A 18 -45.87 -7.71 8.70
C HIS A 18 -46.69 -8.62 7.77
N ALA A 19 -46.36 -9.91 7.76
CA ALA A 19 -47.30 -10.99 7.44
C ALA A 19 -46.95 -12.23 8.28
N ASP A 20 -47.97 -12.82 8.94
CA ASP A 20 -47.80 -13.98 9.82
C ASP A 20 -47.75 -15.31 9.06
N TRP A 21 -47.14 -16.33 9.68
CA TRP A 21 -47.38 -17.74 9.34
C TRP A 21 -47.42 -18.58 10.62
N GLN A 22 -48.54 -19.25 10.87
CA GLN A 22 -48.65 -20.28 11.91
C GLN A 22 -48.42 -21.67 11.30
N PRO A 23 -47.83 -22.63 12.03
CA PRO A 23 -47.66 -24.01 11.58
C PRO A 23 -48.89 -24.88 11.91
N ALA A 24 -49.10 -25.94 11.12
CA ALA A 24 -50.02 -27.03 11.43
C ALA A 24 -49.23 -28.34 11.69
N PRO A 25 -49.62 -29.21 12.66
CA PRO A 25 -48.79 -30.33 13.11
C PRO A 25 -49.27 -31.73 12.68
N GLY A 26 -48.36 -32.71 12.78
CA GLY A 26 -48.65 -34.17 12.74
C GLY A 26 -47.89 -34.93 11.64
N GLY A 27 -47.35 -36.13 11.86
CA GLY A 27 -47.21 -36.89 13.12
C GLY A 27 -46.46 -38.22 12.94
N HIS A 28 -45.90 -38.77 14.02
CA HIS A 28 -45.33 -40.14 14.10
C HIS A 28 -46.41 -41.16 14.51
N PRO A 29 -46.35 -42.43 14.06
CA PRO A 29 -45.47 -43.49 14.63
C PRO A 29 -44.67 -44.24 13.53
N GLY A 30 -43.92 -45.34 13.72
CA GLY A 30 -43.66 -46.26 14.85
C GLY A 30 -42.53 -47.27 14.51
N PRO A 31 -42.16 -48.24 15.38
CA PRO A 31 -40.76 -48.75 15.42
C PRO A 31 -40.53 -50.28 15.29
N ALA A 32 -39.33 -50.66 14.79
CA ALA A 32 -38.54 -51.89 15.07
C ALA A 32 -37.19 -51.81 14.31
N GLY A 33 -36.07 -52.48 14.63
CA GLY A 33 -35.70 -53.30 15.80
C GLY A 33 -34.48 -54.21 15.52
N SER A 34 -33.54 -54.37 16.47
CA SER A 34 -32.38 -55.32 16.48
C SER A 34 -31.35 -55.28 15.32
N ALA A 35 -30.20 -55.99 15.35
CA ALA A 35 -29.10 -56.18 16.32
C ALA A 35 -28.12 -57.26 15.76
N GLU A 36 -26.88 -57.30 16.25
CA GLU A 36 -25.86 -58.38 16.05
C GLU A 36 -25.34 -58.68 14.61
N ALA A 37 -24.41 -59.63 14.44
CA ALA A 37 -22.94 -59.45 14.59
C ALA A 37 -22.16 -60.76 14.29
N TRP A 38 -21.16 -60.74 13.39
CA TRP A 38 -20.01 -61.69 13.19
C TRP A 38 -19.28 -61.25 11.90
N SER A 39 -17.95 -61.17 11.70
CA SER A 39 -16.72 -61.89 12.14
C SER A 39 -16.24 -62.99 11.18
N GLY A 40 -15.08 -62.81 10.52
CA GLY A 40 -14.45 -63.83 9.64
C GLY A 40 -13.16 -63.41 8.90
N ARG A 41 -12.01 -63.95 9.32
CA ARG A 41 -10.67 -64.03 8.66
C ARG A 41 -9.99 -65.31 9.20
N PRO A 42 -9.16 -66.07 8.45
CA PRO A 42 -7.88 -65.70 7.79
C PRO A 42 -7.89 -66.03 6.26
N GLY A 43 -6.85 -65.93 5.40
CA GLY A 43 -5.36 -65.90 5.51
C GLY A 43 -4.72 -67.29 5.26
N PRO A 44 -3.42 -67.47 4.90
CA PRO A 44 -2.42 -66.61 4.23
C PRO A 44 -1.58 -67.32 3.10
N ALA A 45 -0.71 -66.63 2.32
CA ALA A 45 0.47 -67.20 1.61
C ALA A 45 1.37 -66.13 0.90
N GLY A 46 2.63 -66.50 0.62
CA GLY A 46 3.62 -65.86 -0.31
C GLY A 46 4.51 -66.97 -0.92
N PRO A 47 5.77 -66.74 -1.40
CA PRO A 47 6.57 -65.50 -1.51
C PRO A 47 7.37 -65.38 -2.86
N GLU A 48 8.39 -64.48 -2.92
CA GLU A 48 9.59 -64.50 -3.82
C GLU A 48 9.40 -64.39 -5.38
N ALA A 49 10.41 -64.06 -6.21
CA ALA A 49 11.61 -63.20 -6.09
C ALA A 49 12.25 -62.90 -7.49
N ALA A 50 13.05 -61.82 -7.56
CA ALA A 50 14.16 -61.52 -8.50
C ALA A 50 13.96 -61.50 -10.06
N GLY A 51 14.67 -60.58 -10.73
CA GLY A 51 14.83 -60.55 -12.20
C GLY A 51 15.60 -59.32 -12.70
N HIS A 52 16.75 -59.52 -13.37
CA HIS A 52 17.58 -58.46 -13.97
C HIS A 52 17.34 -58.33 -15.49
N GLY A 53 17.72 -57.21 -16.12
CA GLY A 53 18.07 -57.20 -17.55
C GLY A 53 17.77 -55.92 -18.35
N HIS A 54 18.80 -55.09 -18.56
CA HIS A 54 18.88 -54.12 -19.66
C HIS A 54 19.21 -54.85 -20.99
N PRO A 55 18.92 -54.31 -22.20
CA PRO A 55 19.82 -53.29 -22.77
C PRO A 55 19.22 -52.24 -23.74
N SER A 56 20.14 -51.37 -24.17
CA SER A 56 20.10 -50.20 -25.06
C SER A 56 19.74 -50.40 -26.55
N GLY A 57 19.41 -49.30 -27.23
CA GLY A 57 19.50 -49.11 -28.70
C GLY A 57 18.34 -48.24 -29.24
N ALA A 58 18.46 -46.97 -29.66
CA ALA A 58 19.40 -46.24 -30.52
C ALA A 58 19.05 -46.25 -32.04
N THR A 59 18.65 -45.06 -32.54
CA THR A 59 18.76 -44.54 -33.93
C THR A 59 18.25 -45.37 -35.14
N GLY A 60 17.33 -44.80 -35.95
CA GLY A 60 17.12 -45.23 -37.34
C GLY A 60 15.95 -44.56 -38.10
N ARG A 61 16.24 -43.93 -39.25
CA ARG A 61 15.29 -43.67 -40.37
C ARG A 61 15.56 -44.71 -41.47
N PRO A 62 14.53 -45.17 -42.20
CA PRO A 62 14.31 -44.75 -43.62
C PRO A 62 12.84 -44.28 -43.82
N THR A 63 12.42 -43.30 -44.65
CA THR A 63 12.64 -42.88 -46.06
C THR A 63 11.80 -43.60 -47.13
N GLY A 64 10.98 -42.83 -47.87
CA GLY A 64 10.47 -43.11 -49.23
C GLY A 64 8.94 -43.11 -49.40
N ASP A 65 8.35 -42.73 -50.54
CA ASP A 65 8.74 -41.67 -51.51
C ASP A 65 7.60 -41.32 -52.51
N GLY A 66 7.72 -40.18 -53.23
CA GLY A 66 6.81 -39.72 -54.31
C GLY A 66 5.94 -38.49 -53.93
N ALA A 67 6.00 -37.27 -54.53
CA ALA A 67 6.29 -36.75 -55.88
C ALA A 67 5.10 -36.89 -56.87
N VAL A 68 4.68 -35.92 -57.71
CA VAL A 68 5.15 -34.57 -58.18
C VAL A 68 3.89 -33.77 -58.73
N PRO A 69 3.91 -32.56 -59.37
CA PRO A 69 4.90 -31.47 -59.53
C PRO A 69 4.34 -30.02 -59.29
N HIS A 70 5.15 -28.97 -59.56
CA HIS A 70 4.81 -27.53 -59.51
C HIS A 70 4.44 -26.90 -60.88
N ALA A 71 3.83 -25.69 -60.88
CA ALA A 71 4.06 -24.63 -61.89
C ALA A 71 3.66 -23.20 -61.45
N ALA A 72 4.45 -22.19 -61.87
CA ALA A 72 4.24 -20.72 -61.85
C ALA A 72 5.35 -20.08 -62.74
N PRO A 73 5.43 -18.76 -63.06
CA PRO A 73 4.58 -17.61 -62.70
C PRO A 73 4.18 -16.72 -63.93
N GLY A 74 3.73 -15.47 -63.71
CA GLY A 74 3.56 -14.43 -64.75
C GLY A 74 3.30 -13.03 -64.17
N ALA A 75 3.60 -11.94 -64.88
CA ALA A 75 3.53 -10.56 -64.34
C ALA A 75 3.32 -9.43 -65.38
N ALA A 76 2.82 -8.29 -64.88
CA ALA A 76 2.86 -6.91 -65.41
C ALA A 76 2.08 -6.51 -66.69
N THR A 77 1.32 -5.41 -66.59
CA THR A 77 1.42 -4.19 -67.45
C THR A 77 0.54 -3.04 -66.92
N ALA A 78 0.76 -1.80 -67.39
CA ALA A 78 -0.05 -0.60 -67.14
C ALA A 78 -1.12 -0.41 -68.26
N ASP A 79 -1.97 0.62 -68.37
CA ASP A 79 -1.79 2.07 -68.19
C ASP A 79 -3.14 2.84 -68.31
N ALA A 80 -3.08 4.19 -68.31
CA ALA A 80 -4.01 5.17 -68.91
C ALA A 80 -5.31 5.64 -68.20
N ARG A 81 -5.43 6.99 -68.16
CA ARG A 81 -6.62 7.88 -67.97
C ARG A 81 -7.24 8.19 -69.37
N PRO A 82 -8.46 8.83 -69.58
CA PRO A 82 -8.79 10.20 -69.07
C PRO A 82 -10.26 10.77 -69.11
N THR A 83 -10.37 12.09 -68.81
CA THR A 83 -11.35 13.14 -69.27
C THR A 83 -12.76 13.37 -68.66
N GLY A 84 -13.18 14.66 -68.65
CA GLY A 84 -14.51 15.23 -68.26
C GLY A 84 -14.51 15.94 -66.89
N ARG A 85 -14.63 17.28 -66.65
CA ARG A 85 -15.27 18.47 -67.29
C ARG A 85 -16.82 18.43 -67.34
N ALA A 86 -17.59 19.48 -66.99
CA ALA A 86 -17.32 20.82 -66.37
C ALA A 86 -18.63 21.53 -65.89
N SER A 87 -18.52 22.79 -65.39
CA SER A 87 -19.58 23.82 -65.19
C SER A 87 -20.34 23.83 -63.83
N ARG A 88 -20.92 24.95 -63.31
CA ARG A 88 -20.50 26.36 -63.04
C ARG A 88 -21.71 27.14 -62.44
N ARG A 89 -21.46 28.33 -61.83
CA ARG A 89 -22.41 29.34 -61.26
C ARG A 89 -22.98 28.98 -59.86
N SER A 90 -23.26 29.85 -58.88
CA SER A 90 -23.01 31.27 -58.46
C SER A 90 -24.26 31.73 -57.68
N GLY A 91 -24.25 32.52 -56.59
CA GLY A 91 -23.21 33.20 -55.79
C GLY A 91 -23.89 34.13 -54.75
N THR A 92 -23.13 35.05 -54.10
CA THR A 92 -23.59 36.24 -53.30
C THR A 92 -24.43 35.97 -52.02
N ASP A 93 -24.34 36.70 -50.88
CA ASP A 93 -23.65 37.95 -50.49
C ASP A 93 -23.08 37.90 -49.03
N GLU A 94 -22.42 38.98 -48.56
CA GLU A 94 -21.68 39.08 -47.26
C GLU A 94 -21.96 40.44 -46.50
N PRO A 95 -21.20 40.91 -45.46
CA PRO A 95 -21.68 41.20 -44.09
C PRO A 95 -22.01 42.72 -43.86
N PRO A 96 -21.35 43.59 -43.02
CA PRO A 96 -20.23 43.51 -42.05
C PRO A 96 -20.76 43.24 -40.61
N ALA A 97 -20.19 43.59 -39.43
CA ALA A 97 -19.01 44.33 -38.89
C ALA A 97 -18.85 43.90 -37.41
N SER A 98 -17.87 44.28 -36.57
CA SER A 98 -16.40 44.54 -36.61
C SER A 98 -15.94 44.69 -35.12
N GLY A 99 -14.67 44.72 -34.66
CA GLY A 99 -13.32 44.67 -35.24
C GLY A 99 -12.39 43.99 -34.21
N ASN A 100 -11.17 44.42 -33.87
CA ASN A 100 -10.24 45.41 -34.44
C ASN A 100 -8.77 44.92 -34.24
N ARG A 101 -7.75 45.51 -34.89
CA ARG A 101 -6.39 44.91 -35.08
C ARG A 101 -5.21 45.83 -34.75
N ARG A 102 -4.03 45.21 -34.48
CA ARG A 102 -2.69 45.46 -35.08
C ARG A 102 -1.72 44.36 -34.60
N ALA A 103 -0.94 43.61 -35.39
CA ALA A 103 -0.05 43.88 -36.55
C ALA A 103 1.37 44.36 -36.14
N ALA A 104 2.48 43.93 -36.78
CA ALA A 104 2.62 43.41 -38.15
C ALA A 104 3.90 42.56 -38.41
N ARG A 105 3.89 41.74 -39.51
CA ARG A 105 4.96 41.48 -40.54
C ARG A 105 6.38 41.06 -40.09
N ARG A 106 7.20 40.25 -40.83
CA ARG A 106 7.23 39.59 -42.18
C ARG A 106 8.39 38.53 -42.14
N SER A 107 8.68 37.65 -43.10
CA SER A 107 7.90 36.72 -43.96
C SER A 107 8.84 35.97 -44.95
N ARG A 108 8.60 34.67 -45.23
CA ARG A 108 9.28 33.78 -46.24
C ARG A 108 10.71 33.32 -45.88
N ALA A 109 11.20 32.13 -46.31
CA ALA A 109 10.58 30.87 -46.79
C ALA A 109 11.65 29.75 -46.96
N ALA A 110 11.21 28.50 -47.14
CA ALA A 110 11.89 27.32 -47.70
C ALA A 110 12.88 26.51 -46.82
N ASP A 111 12.56 25.22 -46.68
CA ASP A 111 13.43 24.05 -46.40
C ASP A 111 14.18 23.60 -47.71
N PRO A 112 14.92 22.46 -47.80
CA PRO A 112 15.30 21.45 -46.79
C PRO A 112 16.77 20.92 -46.86
N ALA A 113 17.03 19.86 -46.08
CA ALA A 113 17.89 18.68 -46.38
C ALA A 113 19.42 18.65 -46.05
N GLU A 114 19.76 17.61 -45.28
CA GLU A 114 20.87 16.63 -45.38
C GLU A 114 22.36 17.01 -45.57
N ALA A 115 23.12 16.75 -44.49
CA ALA A 115 24.22 15.76 -44.39
C ALA A 115 25.66 16.02 -44.93
N ALA A 116 26.58 15.25 -44.31
CA ALA A 116 27.94 14.87 -44.71
C ALA A 116 29.12 15.88 -44.61
N THR A 117 29.92 15.68 -43.56
CA THR A 117 31.42 15.66 -43.53
C THR A 117 32.24 16.77 -44.20
N GLY A 118 33.03 17.52 -43.42
CA GLY A 118 34.09 18.40 -43.92
C GLY A 118 35.17 18.79 -42.89
N HIS A 119 36.37 18.24 -43.05
CA HIS A 119 37.67 18.69 -42.53
C HIS A 119 38.70 18.36 -43.63
N PRO A 120 39.67 19.25 -43.94
CA PRO A 120 40.90 19.25 -43.12
C PRO A 120 41.68 20.60 -43.05
N ALA A 121 42.70 20.61 -42.18
CA ALA A 121 43.97 21.36 -42.29
C ALA A 121 43.94 22.92 -42.32
N ASP A 122 45.01 23.67 -42.04
CA ASP A 122 46.43 23.34 -41.81
C ASP A 122 47.04 24.25 -40.71
N ALA A 123 48.16 23.81 -40.09
CA ALA A 123 49.35 24.61 -39.68
C ALA A 123 50.14 23.98 -38.50
N ASP A 124 51.25 23.31 -38.82
CA ASP A 124 52.42 23.09 -37.96
C ASP A 124 53.64 23.74 -38.67
N PRO A 125 54.73 24.15 -37.97
CA PRO A 125 55.89 23.25 -37.91
C PRO A 125 56.77 23.34 -36.64
N GLY A 126 57.33 22.22 -36.18
CA GLY A 126 58.35 22.23 -35.10
C GLY A 126 59.10 20.91 -34.83
N GLU A 127 60.02 20.52 -35.72
CA GLU A 127 60.91 19.33 -35.67
C GLU A 127 61.53 18.96 -34.30
N GLY A 128 61.86 17.69 -33.99
CA GLY A 128 61.79 16.44 -34.77
C GLY A 128 62.65 15.29 -34.16
N ARG A 129 63.01 14.29 -35.00
CA ARG A 129 63.89 13.11 -34.75
C ARG A 129 63.34 11.85 -34.05
N SER A 130 62.69 11.00 -34.86
CA SER A 130 63.09 9.61 -35.18
C SER A 130 63.60 8.63 -34.09
N GLY A 131 62.97 7.45 -33.97
CA GLY A 131 63.63 6.25 -33.41
C GLY A 131 62.74 5.06 -33.02
N GLN A 132 62.57 4.08 -33.92
CA GLN A 132 62.32 2.67 -33.59
C GLN A 132 63.52 1.84 -34.08
N PRO A 133 63.95 0.79 -33.36
CA PRO A 133 63.36 -0.55 -33.55
C PRO A 133 63.23 -1.38 -32.26
N GLY A 134 62.59 -2.56 -32.35
CA GLY A 134 62.41 -3.51 -31.23
C GLY A 134 63.52 -4.56 -31.10
N GLY A 135 63.54 -5.29 -29.97
CA GLY A 135 64.51 -6.37 -29.69
C GLY A 135 64.10 -7.28 -28.52
N ARG A 136 64.56 -8.53 -28.51
CA ARG A 136 64.14 -9.58 -27.55
C ARG A 136 65.16 -9.86 -26.42
N ARG A 137 64.62 -10.27 -25.26
CA ARG A 137 65.16 -11.26 -24.27
C ARG A 137 66.27 -10.89 -23.26
N ARG A 138 66.00 -11.26 -22.00
CA ARG A 138 66.92 -11.72 -20.90
C ARG A 138 67.85 -10.64 -20.28
N SER A 139 68.43 -10.77 -19.08
CA SER A 139 68.13 -11.46 -17.77
C SER A 139 69.25 -11.07 -16.75
N ARG A 140 69.34 -11.41 -15.44
CA ARG A 140 68.65 -12.34 -14.52
C ARG A 140 69.00 -11.99 -13.04
N GLY A 141 68.12 -12.21 -12.07
CA GLY A 141 68.48 -12.32 -10.62
C GLY A 141 67.48 -11.65 -9.66
N SER A 142 67.17 -12.17 -8.45
CA SER A 142 67.51 -13.47 -7.82
C SER A 142 66.42 -13.87 -6.80
N GLY A 143 66.18 -15.18 -6.60
CA GLY A 143 65.22 -15.75 -5.61
C GLY A 143 65.83 -15.96 -4.20
N PRO A 144 65.20 -16.70 -3.25
CA PRO A 144 64.39 -17.95 -3.40
C PRO A 144 62.88 -17.78 -3.05
N ALA A 145 61.90 -18.59 -3.50
CA ALA A 145 61.60 -20.05 -3.43
C ALA A 145 60.96 -20.52 -2.09
N GLY A 146 59.95 -21.39 -2.01
CA GLY A 146 59.07 -22.10 -3.00
C GLY A 146 57.61 -22.15 -2.48
N ALA A 147 56.74 -23.19 -2.57
CA ALA A 147 56.60 -24.49 -3.28
C ALA A 147 55.20 -25.08 -2.86
N ALA A 148 54.44 -25.98 -3.52
CA ALA A 148 54.40 -26.57 -4.88
C ALA A 148 52.97 -27.15 -5.18
N ALA A 149 52.81 -28.21 -6.00
CA ALA A 149 51.54 -28.87 -6.45
C ALA A 149 51.49 -30.37 -5.99
N GLY A 150 50.52 -31.26 -6.28
CA GLY A 150 49.23 -31.23 -7.02
C GLY A 150 48.74 -32.66 -7.47
N ALA A 151 47.69 -32.73 -8.30
CA ALA A 151 47.22 -33.85 -9.18
C ALA A 151 46.24 -34.99 -8.69
N LEU A 152 45.10 -35.09 -9.41
CA LEU A 152 44.35 -36.25 -9.98
C LEU A 152 44.06 -37.56 -9.18
N ALA A 153 42.76 -37.93 -9.04
CA ALA A 153 42.13 -39.19 -9.57
C ALA A 153 40.63 -39.40 -9.16
N ASP A 154 39.83 -39.92 -10.11
CA ASP A 154 38.59 -40.75 -10.02
C ASP A 154 37.37 -40.47 -9.08
N GLN A 155 36.31 -41.29 -9.30
CA GLN A 155 34.94 -41.24 -8.74
C GLN A 155 34.74 -42.21 -7.54
N PRO A 156 33.50 -42.45 -7.05
CA PRO A 156 32.42 -41.55 -6.64
C PRO A 156 32.10 -41.69 -5.13
N ALA A 157 31.25 -40.82 -4.57
CA ALA A 157 30.76 -40.95 -3.18
C ALA A 157 29.25 -41.27 -3.14
N GLU A 158 28.90 -42.44 -2.61
CA GLU A 158 27.52 -42.92 -2.45
C GLU A 158 26.89 -42.48 -1.12
N ARG A 159 25.59 -42.73 -0.93
CA ARG A 159 24.85 -42.49 0.31
C ARG A 159 25.41 -43.32 1.48
N ALA A 160 25.59 -42.70 2.64
CA ALA A 160 25.56 -43.40 3.92
C ALA A 160 24.87 -42.55 5.00
N ASN A 161 23.99 -43.19 5.77
CA ASN A 161 23.40 -42.65 6.99
C ASN A 161 24.31 -43.02 8.17
N PRO A 162 24.26 -42.29 9.30
CA PRO A 162 24.03 -43.05 10.53
C PRO A 162 23.01 -42.39 11.46
N ARG A 163 21.96 -43.14 11.79
CA ARG A 163 21.26 -43.00 13.08
C ARG A 163 22.05 -43.75 14.15
N THR A 164 22.34 -43.11 15.28
CA THR A 164 22.05 -43.57 16.66
C THR A 164 22.84 -42.73 17.67
N GLY A 165 22.26 -42.46 18.85
CA GLY A 165 22.88 -41.62 19.88
C GLY A 165 21.85 -40.92 20.75
N ASN A 166 21.16 -41.68 21.62
CA ASN A 166 20.19 -41.12 22.56
C ASN A 166 20.91 -40.35 23.68
N ALA A 167 20.35 -39.21 24.07
CA ALA A 167 20.59 -38.59 25.37
C ALA A 167 19.26 -37.99 25.87
N GLU A 168 18.75 -38.49 27.00
CA GLU A 168 17.51 -37.99 27.61
C GLU A 168 17.74 -36.65 28.35
N PRO A 169 16.74 -35.75 28.39
CA PRO A 169 16.74 -34.65 29.34
C PRO A 169 16.46 -35.19 30.77
N PRO A 170 17.15 -34.71 31.81
CA PRO A 170 17.00 -35.25 33.16
C PRO A 170 15.66 -34.87 33.81
N ALA A 171 14.90 -35.89 34.24
CA ALA A 171 13.68 -35.76 35.03
C ALA A 171 13.98 -35.62 36.55
N PRO A 172 13.07 -35.05 37.38
CA PRO A 172 13.44 -34.51 38.69
C PRO A 172 13.15 -35.42 39.92
N GLY A 173 13.93 -35.20 40.99
CA GLY A 173 13.61 -35.64 42.36
C GLY A 173 14.75 -35.31 43.35
N GLY A 174 14.50 -35.02 44.63
CA GLY A 174 13.22 -34.81 45.33
C GLY A 174 13.36 -34.91 46.87
N ARG A 175 12.26 -34.59 47.61
CA ARG A 175 12.11 -34.66 49.10
C ARG A 175 12.76 -33.47 49.87
N ARG A 176 12.25 -33.00 51.02
CA ARG A 176 11.15 -33.48 51.89
C ARG A 176 10.56 -32.37 52.81
N THR A 177 9.34 -32.60 53.33
CA THR A 177 8.68 -31.98 54.52
C THR A 177 8.30 -30.48 54.48
N ALA A 178 7.18 -30.00 55.09
CA ALA A 178 6.17 -30.67 55.94
C ALA A 178 4.72 -30.08 55.90
N ARG A 179 3.73 -30.98 56.08
CA ARG A 179 2.34 -30.85 56.60
C ARG A 179 1.51 -29.53 56.57
N ARG A 180 0.31 -29.66 55.95
CA ARG A 180 -1.05 -29.18 56.37
C ARG A 180 -1.34 -27.65 56.30
N SER A 181 -2.57 -27.17 56.08
CA SER A 181 -3.93 -27.79 56.15
C SER A 181 -4.97 -27.28 55.10
N ARG A 182 -6.13 -27.96 55.07
CA ARG A 182 -7.43 -27.71 54.37
C ARG A 182 -7.92 -26.22 54.42
N ALA A 183 -8.90 -25.74 53.62
CA ALA A 183 -9.93 -26.38 52.77
C ALA A 183 -10.31 -25.45 51.56
N ALA A 184 -10.65 -25.96 50.36
CA ALA A 184 -12.00 -26.27 49.83
C ALA A 184 -12.82 -25.10 49.22
N ASP A 185 -12.91 -25.10 47.88
CA ASP A 185 -13.94 -24.45 47.01
C ASP A 185 -15.31 -25.20 47.10
N PRO A 186 -16.40 -24.86 46.35
CA PRO A 186 -16.54 -23.90 45.24
C PRO A 186 -17.87 -23.08 45.13
N ALA A 187 -17.97 -22.37 44.00
CA ALA A 187 -19.19 -22.06 43.20
C ALA A 187 -20.04 -20.81 43.54
N GLY A 188 -20.61 -20.22 42.46
CA GLY A 188 -21.55 -19.10 42.51
C GLY A 188 -21.49 -18.18 41.27
N ALA A 189 -22.18 -18.55 40.20
CA ALA A 189 -22.45 -17.67 39.06
C ALA A 189 -23.93 -17.23 39.04
N VAL A 190 -24.26 -16.19 38.25
CA VAL A 190 -25.55 -15.82 37.61
C VAL A 190 -25.64 -14.28 37.46
N ALA A 191 -26.47 -13.80 36.53
CA ALA A 191 -26.44 -12.44 35.99
C ALA A 191 -27.80 -11.70 36.08
N ALA A 192 -27.75 -10.39 35.78
CA ALA A 192 -28.79 -9.54 35.19
C ALA A 192 -30.14 -9.29 35.92
N GLY A 193 -30.63 -8.04 35.77
CA GLY A 193 -31.92 -7.52 36.28
C GLY A 193 -31.70 -6.20 37.05
N SER A 194 -32.08 -4.99 36.62
CA SER A 194 -33.20 -4.43 35.83
C SER A 194 -34.40 -3.94 36.68
N GLY A 195 -34.83 -2.69 36.45
CA GLY A 195 -35.86 -1.97 37.23
C GLY A 195 -35.34 -1.30 38.53
N GLY A 196 -35.94 -0.22 39.06
CA GLY A 196 -37.00 0.63 38.51
C GLY A 196 -37.64 1.58 39.56
N GLY A 197 -37.93 2.84 39.19
CA GLY A 197 -38.58 3.86 40.05
C GLY A 197 -37.57 4.79 40.78
N ARG A 198 -37.65 6.13 40.82
CA ARG A 198 -38.71 7.18 40.91
C ARG A 198 -39.25 7.47 42.33
N GLY A 199 -39.15 8.75 42.74
CA GLY A 199 -39.67 9.32 44.00
C GLY A 199 -38.54 9.75 44.95
N SER A 200 -38.02 10.99 45.06
CA SER A 200 -38.54 12.37 45.00
C SER A 200 -38.94 12.96 46.37
N ARG A 201 -38.42 14.18 46.66
CA ARG A 201 -38.80 15.12 47.75
C ARG A 201 -38.32 14.77 49.19
N ARG A 202 -38.12 15.72 50.13
CA ARG A 202 -37.72 17.15 50.06
C ARG A 202 -37.44 17.72 51.48
N ALA A 203 -36.27 18.34 51.68
CA ALA A 203 -35.93 19.39 52.68
C ALA A 203 -36.04 19.12 54.21
N GLY A 204 -35.28 19.92 54.97
CA GLY A 204 -35.24 19.99 56.45
C GLY A 204 -34.02 19.26 57.05
N GLY A 205 -33.23 19.84 57.96
CA GLY A 205 -33.19 21.22 58.45
C GLY A 205 -32.42 21.32 59.77
N GLY A 206 -31.46 22.25 59.90
CA GLY A 206 -30.68 22.44 61.13
C GLY A 206 -29.72 23.62 61.03
N ALA A 207 -29.65 24.45 62.08
CA ALA A 207 -28.89 25.70 62.09
C ALA A 207 -27.89 25.73 63.25
N GLY A 208 -26.81 26.52 63.10
CA GLY A 208 -25.82 26.75 64.14
C GLY A 208 -24.94 27.96 63.83
N ALA A 209 -25.06 29.02 64.64
CA ALA A 209 -24.14 30.16 64.68
C ALA A 209 -23.28 30.04 65.96
N SER A 210 -22.29 30.88 66.32
CA SER A 210 -21.76 32.16 65.82
C SER A 210 -20.36 32.40 66.43
N GLY A 211 -19.59 33.40 65.96
CA GLY A 211 -18.35 33.87 66.63
C GLY A 211 -17.31 34.43 65.64
N ALA A 212 -17.19 35.75 65.46
CA ALA A 212 -16.36 36.67 66.27
C ALA A 212 -14.84 36.49 66.02
N ARG A 213 -14.22 37.22 65.09
CA ARG A 213 -13.79 38.65 65.14
C ARG A 213 -12.29 38.80 65.51
N GLY A 214 -11.48 39.18 64.52
CA GLY A 214 -10.14 39.76 64.70
C GLY A 214 -9.92 40.88 63.67
N GLN A 215 -9.47 42.06 64.10
CA GLN A 215 -9.30 43.25 63.24
C GLN A 215 -7.85 43.75 63.24
N ARG A 216 -7.57 44.68 62.29
CA ARG A 216 -6.51 45.71 62.25
C ARG A 216 -5.20 45.27 61.57
N ARG A 217 -4.45 46.16 60.91
CA ARG A 217 -4.68 47.45 60.20
C ARG A 217 -3.32 47.79 59.55
N GLY A 218 -3.27 48.18 58.28
CA GLY A 218 -2.00 48.59 57.65
C GLY A 218 -2.19 49.53 56.46
N ARG A 219 -1.95 50.82 56.64
CA ARG A 219 -1.90 51.82 55.56
C ARG A 219 -0.46 52.02 55.10
N ARG A 220 -0.25 52.27 53.80
CA ARG A 220 0.18 53.60 53.31
C ARG A 220 0.04 53.71 51.79
N VAL A 221 -0.08 54.96 51.35
CA VAL A 221 -0.06 55.39 49.94
C VAL A 221 1.05 56.44 49.85
N VAL A 222 1.79 56.45 48.75
CA VAL A 222 2.58 57.60 48.31
C VAL A 222 2.22 57.88 46.86
N LYS A 223 1.99 59.15 46.52
CA LYS A 223 1.79 59.61 45.14
C LYS A 223 3.11 60.16 44.61
N GLY A 224 3.43 59.88 43.35
CA GLY A 224 4.37 60.67 42.55
C GLY A 224 3.60 61.29 41.38
N VAL A 225 3.84 62.56 41.08
CA VAL A 225 3.25 63.27 39.93
C VAL A 225 4.36 64.03 39.22
N GLY A 226 4.48 63.81 37.91
CA GLY A 226 5.33 64.54 36.97
C GLY A 226 4.60 64.56 35.62
N LEU A 227 4.71 65.64 34.87
CA LEU A 227 3.80 65.98 33.77
C LEU A 227 4.56 66.40 32.50
N CYS A 228 3.85 66.39 31.36
CA CYS A 228 4.24 66.91 30.04
C CYS A 228 5.23 66.05 29.23
N ALA A 229 5.06 65.86 27.92
CA ALA A 229 3.90 66.14 27.06
C ALA A 229 3.96 65.32 25.75
N GLY A 230 2.85 65.24 25.01
CA GLY A 230 2.85 64.81 23.59
C GLY A 230 2.00 63.60 23.23
N ILE A 231 0.67 63.70 23.31
CA ILE A 231 -0.25 62.75 22.65
C ILE A 231 -1.28 63.52 21.82
N VAL A 232 -1.28 63.24 20.52
CA VAL A 232 -2.42 63.38 19.60
C VAL A 232 -2.58 62.01 18.92
N ALA A 233 -3.80 61.68 18.47
CA ALA A 233 -4.15 60.41 17.80
C ALA A 233 -4.17 59.13 18.69
N CYS A 234 -4.95 59.15 19.79
CA CYS A 234 -5.49 57.94 20.42
C CYS A 234 -6.99 58.06 20.81
N GLY A 235 -7.75 58.90 20.09
CA GLY A 235 -9.12 59.30 20.47
C GLY A 235 -10.28 58.46 19.92
N VAL A 236 -10.04 57.27 19.35
CA VAL A 236 -11.06 56.51 18.58
C VAL A 236 -11.41 55.13 19.17
N PHE A 237 -10.52 54.52 19.98
CA PHE A 237 -10.65 53.10 20.36
C PHE A 237 -11.42 52.78 21.65
N VAL A 238 -11.95 53.78 22.37
CA VAL A 238 -12.59 53.56 23.69
C VAL A 238 -14.13 53.43 23.60
N LEU A 239 -14.76 53.84 22.51
CA LEU A 239 -16.24 53.85 22.35
C LEU A 239 -16.84 52.64 21.60
N ARG A 240 -16.08 51.53 21.44
CA ARG A 240 -16.61 50.24 20.92
C ARG A 240 -16.30 49.02 21.80
N ALA A 241 -15.98 49.24 23.08
CA ALA A 241 -15.81 48.19 24.08
C ALA A 241 -17.07 47.89 24.93
N GLY A 242 -18.13 48.71 24.82
CA GLY A 242 -19.33 48.61 25.68
C GLY A 242 -20.38 47.59 25.20
N GLU A 243 -20.67 47.56 23.89
CA GLU A 243 -21.80 46.78 23.35
C GLU A 243 -21.50 45.27 23.27
N ALA A 244 -20.23 44.88 23.26
CA ALA A 244 -19.77 43.49 23.14
C ALA A 244 -19.93 42.63 24.41
N ARG A 245 -20.63 43.13 25.45
CA ARG A 245 -20.86 42.39 26.72
C ARG A 245 -22.32 42.26 27.15
N GLY A 246 -23.29 42.76 26.36
CA GLY A 246 -24.72 42.59 26.63
C GLY A 246 -25.37 41.33 26.05
N GLY A 247 -24.71 40.65 25.10
CA GLY A 247 -25.34 39.64 24.23
C GLY A 247 -25.11 38.16 24.59
N ILE A 248 -24.66 37.85 25.81
CA ILE A 248 -24.35 36.46 26.24
C ILE A 248 -25.26 36.01 27.40
N ALA A 249 -26.54 36.38 27.30
CA ALA A 249 -27.64 35.79 28.04
C ALA A 249 -28.80 35.55 27.09
N ASP A 250 -29.52 34.45 27.30
CA ASP A 250 -30.75 34.06 26.59
C ASP A 250 -30.67 33.98 25.04
N ARG A 251 -29.72 33.17 24.55
CA ARG A 251 -29.99 32.33 23.38
C ARG A 251 -30.23 30.91 23.87
N THR A 252 -31.50 30.50 23.93
CA THR A 252 -31.88 29.09 24.09
C THR A 252 -31.14 28.27 23.04
N ALA A 253 -30.26 27.37 23.46
CA ALA A 253 -29.53 26.52 22.54
C ALA A 253 -30.54 25.67 21.75
N ALA A 254 -30.58 25.85 20.43
CA ALA A 254 -31.24 24.89 19.56
C ALA A 254 -30.62 23.51 19.85
N PRO A 255 -31.42 22.43 19.95
CA PRO A 255 -30.88 21.11 20.22
C PRO A 255 -29.82 20.81 19.17
N ALA A 256 -28.61 20.48 19.61
CA ALA A 256 -27.52 20.14 18.70
C ALA A 256 -28.02 19.02 17.79
N ALA A 257 -28.07 19.29 16.49
CA ALA A 257 -28.51 18.31 15.51
C ALA A 257 -27.69 17.04 15.75
N ALA A 258 -28.38 15.91 15.98
CA ALA A 258 -27.73 14.67 16.35
C ALA A 258 -26.63 14.39 15.32
N ALA A 259 -25.37 14.36 15.79
CA ALA A 259 -24.24 14.21 14.88
C ALA A 259 -24.39 12.87 14.16
N ASP A 260 -24.66 12.92 12.85
CA ASP A 260 -24.86 11.73 12.03
C ASP A 260 -23.73 10.72 12.33
N ALA A 261 -24.05 9.43 12.41
CA ALA A 261 -23.02 8.42 12.64
C ALA A 261 -21.84 8.62 11.68
N PRO A 262 -20.56 8.57 12.13
CA PRO A 262 -19.42 8.71 11.24
C PRO A 262 -19.53 7.75 10.04
N ASP A 263 -19.15 8.19 8.84
CA ASP A 263 -19.00 7.26 7.72
C ASP A 263 -17.84 6.32 8.07
N PRO A 264 -18.04 5.00 8.22
CA PRO A 264 -16.94 4.08 8.51
C PRO A 264 -15.94 4.01 7.35
N GLY A 265 -16.32 4.49 6.16
CA GLY A 265 -15.62 4.19 4.92
C GLY A 265 -15.92 2.77 4.44
N ARG A 266 -15.57 2.51 3.18
CA ARG A 266 -15.82 1.27 2.45
C ARG A 266 -14.48 0.76 1.92
N VAL A 267 -14.07 -0.44 2.32
CA VAL A 267 -12.82 -1.07 1.89
C VAL A 267 -13.11 -2.04 0.76
N LEU A 268 -12.39 -1.89 -0.35
CA LEU A 268 -12.40 -2.87 -1.44
C LEU A 268 -10.98 -3.39 -1.68
N GLN A 269 -10.83 -4.69 -1.88
CA GLN A 269 -9.55 -5.34 -2.14
C GLN A 269 -9.60 -5.95 -3.55
N ILE A 270 -8.52 -5.80 -4.33
CA ILE A 270 -8.38 -6.42 -5.66
C ILE A 270 -7.11 -7.26 -5.63
N VAL A 271 -7.26 -8.56 -5.86
CA VAL A 271 -6.18 -9.55 -5.82
C VAL A 271 -6.28 -10.56 -6.96
N ALA A 272 -5.17 -11.17 -7.33
CA ALA A 272 -5.14 -12.19 -8.36
C ALA A 272 -5.84 -13.48 -7.92
N HIS A 273 -5.39 -14.09 -6.83
CA HIS A 273 -5.76 -15.46 -6.43
C HIS A 273 -6.57 -15.53 -5.12
N PRO A 274 -7.37 -16.61 -4.93
CA PRO A 274 -8.09 -16.92 -3.68
C PRO A 274 -7.19 -17.28 -2.48
N ASP A 275 -6.29 -16.39 -2.05
CA ASP A 275 -5.50 -16.45 -0.79
C ASP A 275 -4.56 -15.24 -0.61
N ASP A 276 -4.25 -14.53 -1.69
CA ASP A 276 -3.38 -13.34 -1.71
C ASP A 276 -3.72 -12.29 -0.63
N ASP A 277 -5.00 -12.08 -0.33
CA ASP A 277 -5.42 -11.15 0.71
C ASP A 277 -5.20 -11.71 2.14
N LEU A 278 -5.29 -13.03 2.32
CA LEU A 278 -4.95 -13.71 3.56
C LEU A 278 -3.43 -13.72 3.82
N TYR A 279 -2.61 -13.88 2.78
CA TYR A 279 -1.15 -13.87 2.90
C TYR A 279 -0.53 -12.47 2.91
N PHE A 280 -1.05 -11.51 2.12
CA PHE A 280 -0.37 -10.24 1.88
C PHE A 280 -1.10 -8.99 2.41
N MET A 281 -2.43 -9.04 2.59
CA MET A 281 -3.21 -7.90 3.13
C MET A 281 -3.61 -8.05 4.60
N ASN A 282 -3.68 -9.28 5.14
CA ASN A 282 -3.81 -9.50 6.57
C ASN A 282 -2.53 -9.03 7.31
N PRO A 283 -2.67 -8.24 8.40
CA PRO A 283 -3.86 -8.17 9.26
C PRO A 283 -4.83 -7.01 8.97
N ASP A 284 -4.52 -6.08 8.05
CA ASP A 284 -5.40 -4.94 7.73
C ASP A 284 -6.79 -5.39 7.23
N LEU A 285 -6.88 -6.59 6.62
CA LEU A 285 -8.13 -7.28 6.31
C LEU A 285 -8.94 -7.63 7.57
N ARG A 286 -8.43 -8.50 8.46
CA ARG A 286 -9.17 -8.90 9.67
C ARG A 286 -9.54 -7.72 10.57
N TYR A 287 -8.70 -6.67 10.64
CA TYR A 287 -9.02 -5.48 11.41
C TYR A 287 -10.22 -4.72 10.84
N SER A 288 -10.29 -4.58 9.51
CA SER A 288 -11.43 -3.91 8.86
C SER A 288 -12.73 -4.67 9.08
N ILE A 289 -12.69 -6.01 9.03
CA ILE A 289 -13.85 -6.87 9.37
C ILE A 289 -14.22 -6.72 10.85
N ALA A 290 -13.25 -6.85 11.77
CA ALA A 290 -13.49 -6.81 13.21
C ALA A 290 -13.99 -5.45 13.73
N ALA A 291 -13.59 -4.36 13.08
CA ALA A 291 -14.10 -3.00 13.36
C ALA A 291 -15.42 -2.67 12.63
N GLY A 292 -16.00 -3.60 11.87
CA GLY A 292 -17.30 -3.44 11.22
C GLY A 292 -17.30 -2.54 9.99
N HIS A 293 -16.15 -2.34 9.33
CA HIS A 293 -16.12 -1.69 8.02
C HIS A 293 -16.70 -2.63 6.96
N PRO A 294 -17.50 -2.13 6.00
CA PRO A 294 -17.79 -2.86 4.77
C PRO A 294 -16.50 -3.26 4.04
N VAL A 295 -16.36 -4.56 3.75
CA VAL A 295 -15.23 -5.16 3.03
C VAL A 295 -15.75 -5.92 1.83
N THR A 296 -15.25 -5.59 0.64
CA THR A 296 -15.48 -6.37 -0.58
C THR A 296 -14.14 -6.84 -1.14
N THR A 297 -13.96 -8.13 -1.39
CA THR A 297 -12.74 -8.65 -2.02
C THR A 297 -13.04 -9.19 -3.41
N VAL A 298 -12.30 -8.70 -4.40
CA VAL A 298 -12.42 -9.04 -5.81
C VAL A 298 -11.24 -9.93 -6.20
N TYR A 299 -11.54 -11.17 -6.56
CA TYR A 299 -10.58 -12.15 -7.06
C TYR A 299 -10.63 -12.16 -8.58
N LEU A 300 -9.50 -11.83 -9.23
CA LEU A 300 -9.41 -11.72 -10.67
C LEU A 300 -9.41 -13.10 -11.34
N THR A 301 -8.57 -14.03 -10.89
CA THR A 301 -8.50 -15.39 -11.44
C THR A 301 -9.35 -16.37 -10.64
N ALA A 302 -9.57 -17.57 -11.20
CA ALA A 302 -10.18 -18.68 -10.49
C ALA A 302 -9.22 -19.35 -9.49
N GLY A 303 -7.93 -19.01 -9.54
CA GLY A 303 -6.90 -19.61 -8.71
C GLY A 303 -6.66 -21.10 -8.97
N GLU A 304 -6.89 -21.57 -10.20
CA GLU A 304 -6.98 -23.00 -10.46
C GLU A 304 -5.63 -23.74 -10.59
N ALA A 305 -4.51 -23.02 -10.68
CA ALA A 305 -3.14 -23.52 -10.89
C ALA A 305 -3.03 -24.76 -11.81
N ASP A 306 -2.44 -25.86 -11.32
CA ASP A 306 -2.34 -27.16 -12.00
C ASP A 306 -3.64 -28.01 -11.90
N GLY A 307 -4.61 -27.59 -11.09
CA GLY A 307 -5.84 -28.33 -10.76
C GLY A 307 -5.69 -29.42 -9.69
N ILE A 308 -4.55 -29.55 -9.01
CA ILE A 308 -4.28 -30.62 -8.04
C ILE A 308 -4.53 -30.13 -6.60
N ASN A 309 -5.70 -30.47 -6.05
CA ASN A 309 -6.04 -30.21 -4.64
C ASN A 309 -5.53 -31.34 -3.72
N ALA A 310 -4.23 -31.36 -3.42
CA ALA A 310 -3.64 -32.38 -2.54
C ALA A 310 -2.37 -31.91 -1.83
N THR A 311 -2.15 -32.46 -0.63
CA THR A 311 -0.87 -32.41 0.10
C THR A 311 0.28 -32.99 -0.71
N GLU A 312 1.50 -32.53 -0.45
CA GLU A 312 2.74 -32.85 -1.17
C GLU A 312 2.89 -34.37 -1.39
N GLY A 313 2.79 -35.16 -0.31
CA GLY A 313 2.88 -36.63 -0.34
C GLY A 313 1.75 -37.37 -1.09
N LYS A 314 0.80 -36.64 -1.70
CA LYS A 314 -0.27 -37.17 -2.57
C LYS A 314 -0.35 -36.48 -3.94
N GLN A 315 0.35 -35.36 -4.17
CA GLN A 315 0.22 -34.56 -5.39
C GLN A 315 0.45 -35.39 -6.66
N ALA A 316 1.54 -36.18 -6.71
CA ALA A 316 1.89 -37.04 -7.84
C ALA A 316 0.89 -38.19 -8.12
N SER A 317 -0.02 -38.49 -7.19
CA SER A 317 -1.06 -39.51 -7.32
C SER A 317 -2.46 -38.95 -7.55
N THR A 318 -2.63 -37.63 -7.52
CA THR A 318 -3.93 -36.96 -7.57
C THR A 318 -4.15 -36.38 -8.98
N PRO A 319 -5.21 -36.79 -9.70
CA PRO A 319 -5.46 -36.29 -11.06
C PRO A 319 -5.85 -34.80 -11.04
N PRO A 320 -5.37 -33.98 -12.01
CA PRO A 320 -5.68 -32.57 -12.07
C PRO A 320 -7.15 -32.31 -12.45
N ASN A 321 -7.84 -31.48 -11.67
CA ASN A 321 -9.21 -31.04 -11.90
C ASN A 321 -9.35 -29.54 -11.56
N LYS A 322 -8.97 -28.69 -12.53
CA LYS A 322 -9.01 -27.21 -12.44
C LYS A 322 -10.35 -26.66 -11.89
N PRO A 323 -11.54 -27.04 -12.40
CA PRO A 323 -12.83 -26.61 -11.82
C PRO A 323 -13.03 -26.98 -10.35
N ALA A 324 -12.67 -28.19 -9.95
CA ALA A 324 -12.81 -28.63 -8.56
C ALA A 324 -11.82 -27.91 -7.64
N TYR A 325 -10.56 -27.75 -8.04
CA TYR A 325 -9.58 -27.05 -7.19
C TYR A 325 -9.96 -25.58 -6.99
N ALA A 326 -10.43 -24.89 -8.03
CA ALA A 326 -10.96 -23.52 -7.91
C ALA A 326 -12.13 -23.43 -6.91
N GLU A 327 -13.11 -24.36 -6.97
CA GLU A 327 -14.21 -24.42 -6.00
C GLU A 327 -13.70 -24.67 -4.58
N ALA A 328 -12.70 -25.54 -4.40
CA ALA A 328 -12.12 -25.83 -3.10
C ALA A 328 -11.43 -24.60 -2.47
N ARG A 329 -10.64 -23.84 -3.25
CA ARG A 329 -10.01 -22.59 -2.79
C ARG A 329 -11.07 -21.53 -2.45
N GLN A 330 -12.11 -21.37 -3.28
CA GLN A 330 -13.28 -20.53 -2.98
C GLN A 330 -13.97 -20.93 -1.67
N ASN A 331 -14.16 -22.23 -1.43
CA ASN A 331 -14.74 -22.75 -0.18
C ASN A 331 -13.87 -22.41 1.03
N GLY A 332 -12.54 -22.55 0.90
CA GLY A 332 -11.56 -22.16 1.93
C GLY A 332 -11.61 -20.67 2.27
N ILE A 333 -11.72 -19.80 1.27
CA ILE A 333 -11.89 -18.34 1.49
C ILE A 333 -13.22 -18.05 2.19
N ARG A 334 -14.33 -18.64 1.73
CA ARG A 334 -15.65 -18.46 2.39
C ARG A 334 -15.60 -18.89 3.85
N ALA A 335 -14.90 -19.97 4.18
CA ALA A 335 -14.68 -20.44 5.54
C ALA A 335 -13.77 -19.50 6.36
N ALA A 336 -12.67 -19.03 5.79
CA ALA A 336 -11.73 -18.09 6.44
C ALA A 336 -12.37 -16.73 6.72
N TYR A 337 -13.13 -16.18 5.78
CA TYR A 337 -13.87 -14.92 5.96
C TYR A 337 -15.00 -15.04 6.97
N ALA A 338 -15.77 -16.14 6.92
CA ALA A 338 -16.79 -16.42 7.94
C ALA A 338 -16.17 -16.46 9.34
N LYS A 339 -15.05 -17.19 9.52
CA LYS A 339 -14.28 -17.23 10.77
C LYS A 339 -13.82 -15.83 11.23
N MET A 340 -13.27 -15.01 10.33
CA MET A 340 -12.86 -13.62 10.66
C MET A 340 -14.03 -12.72 11.07
N ALA A 341 -15.23 -12.94 10.53
CA ALA A 341 -16.38 -12.03 10.69
C ALA A 341 -17.39 -12.45 11.77
N THR A 342 -17.44 -13.73 12.13
CA THR A 342 -18.41 -14.29 13.11
C THR A 342 -17.76 -15.17 14.19
N GLY A 343 -16.50 -15.56 14.02
CA GLY A 343 -15.86 -16.63 14.81
C GLY A 343 -16.21 -18.05 14.34
N ASP A 344 -17.18 -18.20 13.44
CA ASP A 344 -17.66 -19.47 12.91
C ASP A 344 -17.40 -19.58 11.40
N ARG A 345 -16.55 -20.54 11.02
CA ARG A 345 -16.23 -20.82 9.60
C ARG A 345 -17.41 -21.36 8.77
N SER A 346 -18.47 -21.86 9.41
CA SER A 346 -19.62 -22.48 8.74
C SER A 346 -20.76 -21.49 8.43
N SER A 347 -20.64 -20.24 8.85
CA SER A 347 -21.66 -19.20 8.66
C SER A 347 -22.01 -19.03 7.17
N ALA A 348 -23.31 -19.06 6.88
CA ALA A 348 -23.83 -19.23 5.53
C ALA A 348 -23.56 -18.04 4.60
N TRP A 349 -23.37 -18.34 3.31
CA TRP A 349 -23.15 -17.37 2.24
C TRP A 349 -24.28 -17.41 1.22
N LYS A 350 -24.78 -16.24 0.81
CA LYS A 350 -25.72 -16.10 -0.31
C LYS A 350 -24.93 -15.92 -1.61
N ARG A 351 -24.69 -17.02 -2.33
CA ARG A 351 -24.04 -17.05 -3.65
C ARG A 351 -25.01 -16.55 -4.73
N THR A 352 -24.58 -15.64 -5.59
CA THR A 352 -25.39 -15.07 -6.69
C THR A 352 -24.57 -14.82 -7.96
N VAL A 353 -25.22 -14.63 -9.11
CA VAL A 353 -24.58 -14.26 -10.39
C VAL A 353 -24.94 -12.82 -10.73
N VAL A 354 -23.95 -12.02 -11.11
CA VAL A 354 -24.17 -10.68 -11.68
C VAL A 354 -23.56 -10.57 -13.09
N PRO A 355 -24.20 -9.84 -14.03
CA PRO A 355 -23.54 -9.42 -15.25
C PRO A 355 -22.52 -8.32 -14.94
N THR A 356 -21.40 -8.32 -15.66
CA THR A 356 -20.32 -7.34 -15.49
C THR A 356 -20.35 -6.27 -16.58
N LYS A 357 -19.84 -5.07 -16.30
CA LYS A 357 -19.75 -3.99 -17.32
C LYS A 357 -18.84 -4.35 -18.51
N GLY A 358 -17.94 -5.33 -18.38
CA GLY A 358 -17.18 -5.87 -19.51
C GLY A 358 -17.96 -6.85 -20.39
N GLY A 359 -19.18 -7.27 -20.04
CA GLY A 359 -20.02 -8.17 -20.83
C GLY A 359 -19.91 -9.67 -20.48
N GLY A 360 -19.10 -10.04 -19.48
CA GLY A 360 -19.07 -11.38 -18.88
C GLY A 360 -19.88 -11.45 -17.58
N HIS A 361 -19.65 -12.47 -16.76
CA HIS A 361 -20.32 -12.67 -15.48
C HIS A 361 -19.33 -12.72 -14.30
N ALA A 362 -19.81 -12.35 -13.13
CA ALA A 362 -19.13 -12.59 -11.87
C ALA A 362 -20.06 -13.36 -10.91
N GLU A 363 -19.47 -14.17 -10.04
CA GLU A 363 -20.15 -14.68 -8.86
C GLU A 363 -19.95 -13.69 -7.71
N VAL A 364 -21.01 -13.45 -6.93
CA VAL A 364 -20.99 -12.56 -5.76
C VAL A 364 -21.57 -13.30 -4.57
N ASP A 365 -20.76 -13.45 -3.53
CA ASP A 365 -21.12 -14.09 -2.28
C ASP A 365 -21.26 -13.04 -1.17
N VAL A 366 -22.44 -13.00 -0.55
CA VAL A 366 -22.74 -12.12 0.59
C VAL A 366 -22.81 -12.97 1.86
N LEU A 367 -22.04 -12.63 2.89
CA LEU A 367 -22.07 -13.37 4.16
C LEU A 367 -23.37 -13.08 4.91
N VAL A 368 -24.22 -14.08 5.13
CA VAL A 368 -25.60 -13.88 5.60
C VAL A 368 -25.67 -13.26 7.00
N ALA A 369 -24.75 -13.66 7.90
CA ALA A 369 -24.64 -13.10 9.24
C ALA A 369 -24.00 -11.69 9.26
N LYS A 370 -23.31 -11.31 8.17
CA LYS A 370 -22.48 -10.12 8.05
C LYS A 370 -22.51 -9.55 6.62
N PRO A 371 -23.65 -8.99 6.15
CA PRO A 371 -23.79 -8.54 4.75
C PRO A 371 -22.86 -7.39 4.35
N GLU A 372 -22.20 -6.75 5.31
CA GLU A 372 -21.09 -5.82 5.08
C GLU A 372 -19.83 -6.51 4.51
N VAL A 373 -19.73 -7.84 4.57
CA VAL A 373 -18.63 -8.67 4.05
C VAL A 373 -19.05 -9.40 2.76
N ASN A 374 -18.33 -9.12 1.67
CA ASN A 374 -18.68 -9.58 0.31
C ASN A 374 -17.45 -10.12 -0.44
N LEU A 375 -17.64 -11.17 -1.24
CA LEU A 375 -16.62 -11.73 -2.14
C LEU A 375 -17.13 -11.67 -3.58
N VAL A 376 -16.24 -11.36 -4.53
CA VAL A 376 -16.56 -11.24 -5.97
C VAL A 376 -15.55 -12.02 -6.79
N TRP A 377 -16.02 -13.01 -7.53
CA TRP A 377 -15.19 -13.91 -8.34
C TRP A 377 -15.36 -13.61 -9.83
N LEU A 378 -14.32 -13.07 -10.48
CA LEU A 378 -14.30 -12.87 -11.93
C LEU A 378 -13.96 -14.16 -12.71
N GLN A 379 -13.36 -15.14 -12.02
CA GLN A 379 -13.07 -16.47 -12.54
C GLN A 379 -12.26 -16.47 -13.85
N LEU A 380 -11.34 -15.52 -14.04
CA LEU A 380 -10.39 -15.55 -15.18
C LEU A 380 -9.46 -16.77 -15.06
N ARG A 381 -8.94 -17.26 -16.17
CA ARG A 381 -7.87 -18.27 -16.16
C ARG A 381 -6.60 -17.71 -15.49
N GLU A 382 -6.03 -18.48 -14.57
CA GLU A 382 -4.70 -18.26 -13.99
C GLU A 382 -3.58 -18.71 -14.94
N ALA A 383 -2.40 -18.09 -14.87
CA ALA A 383 -1.20 -18.50 -15.60
C ALA A 383 -0.76 -19.95 -15.32
N GLY A 384 -1.00 -20.49 -14.11
CA GLY A 384 -0.56 -21.83 -13.71
C GLY A 384 0.95 -21.98 -13.51
N THR A 385 1.72 -20.88 -13.56
CA THR A 385 3.15 -20.81 -13.28
C THR A 385 3.50 -19.43 -12.75
N VAL A 386 4.45 -19.38 -11.80
CA VAL A 386 4.87 -18.15 -11.12
C VAL A 386 5.67 -17.21 -12.04
N TYR A 387 6.55 -17.80 -12.86
CA TYR A 387 7.62 -17.07 -13.57
C TYR A 387 7.66 -17.31 -15.08
N ASP A 388 7.18 -18.45 -15.58
CA ASP A 388 7.32 -18.80 -17.00
C ASP A 388 6.27 -18.07 -17.85
N SER A 389 6.56 -17.88 -19.14
CA SER A 389 5.66 -17.17 -20.05
C SER A 389 4.42 -18.01 -20.42
N ALA A 390 3.31 -17.79 -19.71
CA ALA A 390 1.99 -18.32 -20.05
C ALA A 390 1.18 -17.28 -20.86
N PRO A 391 0.87 -17.51 -22.17
CA PRO A 391 0.09 -16.56 -22.96
C PRO A 391 -1.38 -16.43 -22.51
N ASP A 392 -1.99 -17.52 -22.03
CA ASP A 392 -3.37 -17.54 -21.54
C ASP A 392 -3.45 -17.09 -20.06
N SER A 393 -3.06 -15.85 -19.78
CA SER A 393 -2.95 -15.28 -18.42
C SER A 393 -3.26 -13.77 -18.37
N LEU A 394 -3.24 -13.15 -17.18
CA LEU A 394 -3.32 -11.69 -17.06
C LEU A 394 -2.10 -11.00 -17.70
N HIS A 395 -0.91 -11.60 -17.58
CA HIS A 395 0.31 -11.15 -18.25
C HIS A 395 0.14 -11.16 -19.78
N GLY A 396 -0.37 -12.26 -20.33
CA GLY A 396 -0.58 -12.38 -21.77
C GLY A 396 -1.66 -11.44 -22.32
N LEU A 397 -2.74 -11.23 -21.56
CA LEU A 397 -3.79 -10.28 -21.91
C LEU A 397 -3.32 -8.82 -21.82
N TRP A 398 -2.57 -8.46 -20.78
CA TRP A 398 -2.01 -7.12 -20.65
C TRP A 398 -1.03 -6.81 -21.78
N ASP A 399 -0.21 -7.80 -22.15
CA ASP A 399 0.80 -7.66 -23.19
C ASP A 399 0.24 -7.68 -24.62
N GLY A 400 -1.03 -8.07 -24.80
CA GLY A 400 -1.64 -8.28 -26.12
C GLY A 400 -1.16 -9.56 -26.84
N LYS A 401 -0.57 -10.51 -26.10
CA LYS A 401 -0.19 -11.85 -26.59
C LYS A 401 -1.43 -12.70 -26.91
N ILE A 402 -2.54 -12.41 -26.24
CA ILE A 402 -3.90 -12.88 -26.54
C ILE A 402 -4.85 -11.69 -26.64
N SER A 403 -5.92 -11.83 -27.44
CA SER A 403 -6.93 -10.77 -27.61
C SER A 403 -8.03 -10.78 -26.54
N ALA A 404 -8.33 -11.94 -25.95
CA ALA A 404 -9.26 -12.09 -24.83
C ALA A 404 -8.91 -13.29 -23.95
N LEU A 405 -8.98 -13.13 -22.62
CA LEU A 405 -8.75 -14.19 -21.65
C LEU A 405 -10.07 -14.87 -21.28
N GLY A 406 -10.10 -16.20 -21.37
CA GLY A 406 -11.29 -17.01 -21.05
C GLY A 406 -11.50 -17.24 -19.55
N ALA A 407 -12.77 -17.44 -19.17
CA ALA A 407 -13.11 -17.83 -17.81
C ALA A 407 -12.77 -19.30 -17.51
N GLN A 408 -12.24 -19.55 -16.32
CA GLN A 408 -12.14 -20.86 -15.70
C GLN A 408 -13.21 -20.98 -14.61
N LEU A 409 -14.39 -21.47 -14.99
CA LEU A 409 -15.46 -21.69 -14.02
C LEU A 409 -15.06 -22.75 -12.98
N SER A 410 -15.43 -22.51 -11.72
CA SER A 410 -15.35 -23.52 -10.65
C SER A 410 -16.40 -24.63 -10.86
N SER A 411 -16.31 -25.74 -10.13
CA SER A 411 -17.30 -26.82 -10.22
C SER A 411 -18.65 -26.48 -9.58
N GLY A 412 -18.69 -25.61 -8.57
CA GLY A 412 -19.90 -25.26 -7.81
C GLY A 412 -20.48 -23.86 -8.11
N THR A 413 -19.78 -23.00 -8.84
CA THR A 413 -20.24 -21.63 -9.16
C THR A 413 -21.66 -21.63 -9.76
N PRO A 414 -22.56 -20.70 -9.37
CA PRO A 414 -23.87 -20.56 -9.99
C PRO A 414 -23.77 -19.99 -11.42
N VAL A 415 -22.61 -19.47 -11.85
CA VAL A 415 -22.38 -19.01 -13.23
C VAL A 415 -22.34 -20.21 -14.18
N LYS A 416 -23.20 -20.23 -15.22
CA LYS A 416 -23.26 -21.35 -16.19
C LYS A 416 -22.86 -20.95 -17.61
N GLN A 417 -22.78 -19.66 -17.87
CA GLN A 417 -22.38 -19.06 -19.13
C GLN A 417 -20.85 -19.10 -19.25
N ARG A 418 -20.32 -19.47 -20.43
CA ARG A 418 -18.91 -19.25 -20.77
C ARG A 418 -18.74 -17.81 -21.29
N PHE A 419 -17.67 -17.14 -20.88
CA PHE A 419 -17.30 -15.80 -21.31
C PHE A 419 -15.78 -15.65 -21.39
N SER A 420 -15.35 -14.58 -22.04
CA SER A 420 -13.97 -14.10 -22.08
C SER A 420 -13.97 -12.58 -22.09
N TYR A 421 -12.83 -11.96 -21.81
CA TYR A 421 -12.68 -10.50 -21.76
C TYR A 421 -11.39 -10.07 -22.47
N SER A 422 -11.48 -9.02 -23.30
CA SER A 422 -10.31 -8.23 -23.71
C SER A 422 -9.71 -7.48 -22.51
N LYS A 423 -8.50 -6.93 -22.70
CA LYS A 423 -7.82 -6.04 -21.73
C LYS A 423 -8.75 -4.92 -21.25
N GLU A 424 -9.45 -4.28 -22.18
CA GLU A 424 -10.41 -3.19 -21.93
C GLU A 424 -11.64 -3.69 -21.17
N GLN A 425 -12.15 -4.87 -21.49
CA GLN A 425 -13.33 -5.43 -20.83
C GLN A 425 -13.04 -5.88 -19.38
N VAL A 426 -11.79 -6.31 -19.07
CA VAL A 426 -11.35 -6.51 -17.67
C VAL A 426 -11.32 -5.18 -16.93
N VAL A 427 -10.73 -4.13 -17.51
CA VAL A 427 -10.71 -2.78 -16.93
C VAL A 427 -12.12 -2.25 -16.66
N GLN A 428 -13.05 -2.38 -17.61
CA GLN A 428 -14.45 -1.97 -17.45
C GLN A 428 -15.20 -2.82 -16.41
N THR A 429 -14.91 -4.12 -16.31
CA THR A 429 -15.48 -5.00 -15.28
C THR A 429 -15.09 -4.54 -13.88
N VAL A 430 -13.80 -4.33 -13.63
CA VAL A 430 -13.31 -3.89 -12.32
C VAL A 430 -13.77 -2.45 -12.01
N ALA A 431 -13.78 -1.55 -13.00
CA ALA A 431 -14.32 -0.18 -12.82
C ALA A 431 -15.83 -0.19 -12.50
N GLY A 432 -16.61 -1.09 -13.10
CA GLY A 432 -18.02 -1.29 -12.76
C GLY A 432 -18.25 -1.79 -11.32
N ILE A 433 -17.34 -2.61 -10.81
CA ILE A 433 -17.38 -3.09 -9.41
C ILE A 433 -16.99 -1.94 -8.45
N LEU A 434 -15.98 -1.13 -8.78
CA LEU A 434 -15.66 0.10 -8.02
C LEU A 434 -16.87 1.06 -7.96
N GLU A 435 -17.60 1.21 -9.06
CA GLU A 435 -18.83 2.00 -9.11
C GLU A 435 -19.98 1.43 -8.27
N GLN A 436 -20.17 0.10 -8.29
CA GLN A 436 -21.19 -0.58 -7.49
C GLN A 436 -20.94 -0.46 -5.98
N TYR A 437 -19.69 -0.66 -5.52
CA TYR A 437 -19.36 -0.71 -4.09
C TYR A 437 -18.92 0.64 -3.49
N LYS A 438 -18.73 1.68 -4.31
CA LYS A 438 -18.34 3.04 -3.91
C LYS A 438 -17.24 3.08 -2.81
N PRO A 439 -16.07 2.43 -3.02
CA PRO A 439 -15.04 2.31 -1.98
C PRO A 439 -14.38 3.66 -1.69
N THR A 440 -13.99 3.87 -0.43
CA THR A 440 -13.17 5.00 0.01
C THR A 440 -11.71 4.58 0.23
N THR A 441 -11.44 3.30 0.49
CA THR A 441 -10.09 2.73 0.48
C THR A 441 -10.05 1.52 -0.44
N VAL A 442 -9.09 1.50 -1.37
CA VAL A 442 -8.82 0.33 -2.23
C VAL A 442 -7.46 -0.27 -1.89
N ARG A 443 -7.41 -1.59 -1.72
CA ARG A 443 -6.18 -2.37 -1.51
C ARG A 443 -5.87 -3.19 -2.74
N ALA A 444 -4.59 -3.26 -3.12
CA ALA A 444 -4.12 -4.05 -4.25
C ALA A 444 -2.73 -4.64 -3.98
N GLN A 445 -2.35 -5.65 -4.75
CA GLN A 445 -0.95 -6.11 -4.86
C GLN A 445 -0.07 -5.03 -5.52
N ASP A 446 1.22 -5.32 -5.73
CA ASP A 446 2.16 -4.37 -6.31
C ASP A 446 2.21 -4.44 -7.86
N PRO A 447 1.83 -3.37 -8.60
CA PRO A 447 1.98 -3.31 -10.06
C PRO A 447 3.43 -3.11 -10.55
N THR A 448 4.43 -3.06 -9.67
CA THR A 448 5.87 -3.01 -10.01
C THR A 448 6.77 -3.72 -8.95
N PRO A 449 6.66 -5.04 -8.74
CA PRO A 449 7.31 -5.71 -7.61
C PRO A 449 8.85 -5.79 -7.71
N GLY A 450 9.42 -5.49 -8.89
CA GLY A 450 10.85 -5.58 -9.18
C GLY A 450 11.25 -6.85 -9.95
N ARG A 451 12.56 -7.06 -10.06
CA ARG A 451 13.16 -8.32 -10.52
C ARG A 451 14.29 -8.74 -9.60
N SER A 452 14.51 -10.05 -9.48
CA SER A 452 15.70 -10.61 -8.85
C SER A 452 16.97 -10.33 -9.68
N PRO A 453 18.18 -10.52 -9.13
CA PRO A 453 19.43 -10.39 -9.89
C PRO A 453 19.50 -11.30 -11.12
N ASP A 454 18.89 -12.49 -11.08
CA ASP A 454 18.75 -13.42 -12.21
C ASP A 454 17.54 -13.13 -13.13
N LYS A 455 16.95 -11.93 -13.00
CA LYS A 455 15.92 -11.34 -13.87
C LYS A 455 14.53 -11.99 -13.86
N ARG A 456 14.24 -12.93 -12.95
CA ARG A 456 12.86 -13.34 -12.65
C ARG A 456 12.09 -12.18 -12.02
N TYR A 457 10.77 -12.24 -12.08
CA TYR A 457 9.93 -11.40 -11.22
C TYR A 457 10.14 -11.80 -9.75
N THR A 458 10.09 -10.84 -8.84
CA THR A 458 10.14 -11.02 -7.37
C THR A 458 8.82 -11.49 -6.77
N ASP A 459 7.78 -11.59 -7.59
CA ASP A 459 6.40 -11.91 -7.24
C ASP A 459 5.73 -12.69 -8.38
N HIS A 460 4.56 -13.29 -8.14
CA HIS A 460 3.83 -14.04 -9.16
C HIS A 460 3.37 -13.12 -10.31
N GLN A 461 3.46 -13.58 -11.56
CA GLN A 461 3.10 -12.76 -12.73
C GLN A 461 1.66 -12.22 -12.66
N ASP A 462 0.68 -13.04 -12.27
CA ASP A 462 -0.71 -12.58 -12.15
C ASP A 462 -0.92 -11.57 -10.99
N HIS A 463 -0.07 -11.53 -9.95
CA HIS A 463 -0.13 -10.47 -8.91
C HIS A 463 0.23 -9.11 -9.54
N PHE A 464 1.35 -9.10 -10.24
CA PHE A 464 1.93 -7.94 -10.92
C PHE A 464 0.99 -7.38 -11.98
N TYR A 465 0.52 -8.23 -12.91
CA TYR A 465 -0.37 -7.80 -13.98
C TYR A 465 -1.82 -7.59 -13.51
N GLY A 466 -2.30 -8.34 -12.51
CA GLY A 466 -3.58 -8.10 -11.85
C GLY A 466 -3.62 -6.73 -11.14
N ALA A 467 -2.53 -6.35 -10.48
CA ALA A 467 -2.39 -5.01 -9.91
C ALA A 467 -2.31 -3.91 -10.97
N ARG A 468 -1.73 -4.18 -12.15
CA ARG A 468 -1.78 -3.25 -13.31
C ARG A 468 -3.20 -3.09 -13.86
N PHE A 469 -3.99 -4.17 -13.94
CA PHE A 469 -5.43 -4.09 -14.26
C PHE A 469 -6.21 -3.30 -13.21
N ALA A 470 -5.93 -3.49 -11.92
CA ALA A 470 -6.53 -2.70 -10.84
C ALA A 470 -6.18 -1.20 -10.98
N GLN A 471 -4.92 -0.85 -11.28
CA GLN A 471 -4.47 0.52 -11.48
C GLN A 471 -5.16 1.19 -12.69
N ALA A 472 -5.32 0.46 -13.80
CA ALA A 472 -6.06 0.92 -14.97
C ALA A 472 -7.56 1.11 -14.68
N ALA A 473 -8.19 0.20 -13.93
CA ALA A 473 -9.59 0.29 -13.52
C ALA A 473 -9.84 1.46 -12.55
N LEU A 474 -8.91 1.75 -11.64
CA LEU A 474 -8.98 2.91 -10.75
C LEU A 474 -8.85 4.23 -11.53
N ALA A 475 -8.01 4.29 -12.56
CA ALA A 475 -7.91 5.44 -13.45
C ALA A 475 -9.18 5.65 -14.30
N ALA A 476 -9.78 4.57 -14.80
CA ALA A 476 -11.09 4.62 -15.47
C ALA A 476 -12.19 5.10 -14.51
N TYR A 477 -12.29 4.50 -13.31
CA TYR A 477 -13.27 4.88 -12.29
C TYR A 477 -13.18 6.35 -11.87
N ALA A 478 -11.97 6.87 -11.65
CA ALA A 478 -11.77 8.27 -11.28
C ALA A 478 -12.21 9.27 -12.37
N LYS A 479 -12.07 8.87 -13.64
CA LYS A 479 -12.32 9.67 -14.85
C LYS A 479 -13.77 9.59 -15.35
N ASP A 480 -14.31 8.38 -15.44
CA ASP A 480 -15.55 8.07 -16.15
C ASP A 480 -16.78 8.11 -15.22
N VAL A 481 -16.59 7.98 -13.90
CA VAL A 481 -17.66 8.15 -12.90
C VAL A 481 -17.59 9.54 -12.27
N ALA A 482 -18.65 10.32 -12.48
CA ALA A 482 -18.74 11.71 -12.03
C ALA A 482 -18.58 11.83 -10.49
N PRO A 483 -17.80 12.81 -9.97
CA PRO A 483 -17.54 12.97 -8.53
C PRO A 483 -18.77 13.19 -7.63
N ALA A 484 -19.95 13.47 -8.18
CA ALA A 484 -21.20 13.50 -7.41
C ALA A 484 -21.69 12.10 -7.01
N ASN A 485 -21.40 11.09 -7.84
CA ASN A 485 -21.95 9.73 -7.77
C ASN A 485 -20.98 8.73 -7.13
N ARG A 486 -19.77 9.17 -6.76
CA ARG A 486 -18.73 8.36 -6.09
C ARG A 486 -18.08 9.17 -4.98
N PRO A 487 -17.55 8.53 -3.93
CA PRO A 487 -16.66 9.22 -2.99
C PRO A 487 -15.30 9.48 -3.63
N HIS A 488 -14.45 10.23 -2.93
CA HIS A 488 -13.02 10.16 -3.12
C HIS A 488 -12.47 8.84 -2.59
N PHE A 489 -11.41 8.31 -3.22
CA PHE A 489 -10.78 7.07 -2.77
C PHE A 489 -9.26 7.18 -2.63
N ALA A 490 -8.73 6.55 -1.59
CA ALA A 490 -7.31 6.32 -1.38
C ALA A 490 -6.92 4.88 -1.78
N VAL A 491 -5.64 4.66 -2.11
CA VAL A 491 -5.13 3.34 -2.54
C VAL A 491 -3.95 2.92 -1.67
N GLN A 492 -3.88 1.63 -1.31
CA GLN A 492 -2.75 1.00 -0.62
C GLN A 492 -2.26 -0.23 -1.39
N ASN A 493 -0.97 -0.24 -1.77
CA ASN A 493 -0.32 -1.43 -2.36
C ASN A 493 0.41 -2.25 -1.28
N TYR A 494 0.39 -3.56 -1.44
CA TYR A 494 1.08 -4.54 -0.59
C TYR A 494 2.08 -5.35 -1.44
N LEU A 495 3.22 -5.71 -0.87
CA LEU A 495 4.15 -6.66 -1.50
C LEU A 495 3.56 -8.08 -1.46
N GLY A 496 3.83 -8.91 -2.46
CA GLY A 496 3.48 -10.34 -2.48
C GLY A 496 4.62 -11.25 -1.99
N TYR A 497 5.07 -12.18 -2.84
CA TYR A 497 5.98 -13.28 -2.46
C TYR A 497 7.31 -12.82 -1.83
N SER A 498 7.84 -11.66 -2.24
CA SER A 498 9.08 -11.09 -1.72
C SER A 498 9.09 -10.88 -0.20
N ASN A 499 7.91 -10.77 0.44
CA ASN A 499 7.78 -10.80 1.90
C ASN A 499 8.52 -11.98 2.57
N GLY A 500 8.59 -13.14 1.90
CA GLY A 500 9.11 -14.38 2.49
C GLY A 500 10.63 -14.39 2.73
N SER A 501 11.36 -13.43 2.18
CA SER A 501 12.80 -13.22 2.44
C SER A 501 13.09 -12.01 3.34
N LEU A 502 12.05 -11.31 3.81
CA LEU A 502 12.20 -10.14 4.70
C LEU A 502 12.11 -10.56 6.18
N PRO A 503 12.76 -9.83 7.11
CA PRO A 503 12.50 -9.95 8.53
C PRO A 503 11.00 -9.85 8.88
N SER A 504 10.58 -10.60 9.89
CA SER A 504 9.18 -10.65 10.36
C SER A 504 8.69 -9.25 10.76
N ALA A 505 7.61 -8.78 10.12
CA ALA A 505 7.02 -7.47 10.42
C ALA A 505 5.95 -7.48 11.52
N LEU A 506 5.44 -8.66 11.91
CA LEU A 506 4.38 -8.82 12.90
C LEU A 506 4.93 -9.29 14.25
N ASP A 507 4.17 -9.01 15.31
CA ASP A 507 4.36 -9.66 16.61
C ASP A 507 3.95 -11.15 16.55
N PRO A 508 4.56 -12.07 17.33
CA PRO A 508 4.21 -13.50 17.29
C PRO A 508 2.73 -13.82 17.51
N ASP A 509 2.00 -13.09 18.35
CA ASP A 509 0.56 -13.35 18.53
C ASP A 509 -0.26 -12.87 17.31
N GLU A 510 0.14 -11.78 16.68
CA GLU A 510 -0.48 -11.28 15.44
C GLU A 510 -0.13 -12.20 14.24
N ALA A 511 1.08 -12.77 14.20
CA ALA A 511 1.47 -13.80 13.24
C ALA A 511 0.66 -15.10 13.44
N LYS A 512 0.50 -15.54 14.69
CA LYS A 512 -0.34 -16.70 15.05
C LYS A 512 -1.81 -16.50 14.68
N ALA A 513 -2.36 -15.30 14.92
CA ALA A 513 -3.72 -14.96 14.49
C ALA A 513 -3.88 -14.91 12.95
N LYS A 514 -2.78 -14.68 12.21
CA LYS A 514 -2.77 -14.79 10.73
C LYS A 514 -2.70 -16.25 10.27
N LEU A 515 -1.91 -17.08 10.96
CA LEU A 515 -1.84 -18.52 10.70
C LEU A 515 -3.17 -19.23 10.98
N ASP A 516 -3.85 -18.97 12.11
CA ASP A 516 -5.14 -19.60 12.45
C ASP A 516 -6.27 -19.38 11.41
N ILE A 517 -6.21 -18.28 10.66
CA ILE A 517 -7.10 -18.01 9.52
C ILE A 517 -6.69 -18.87 8.31
N LEU A 518 -5.40 -18.99 8.04
CA LEU A 518 -4.84 -19.81 6.96
C LEU A 518 -4.97 -21.31 7.21
N ASP A 519 -4.90 -21.78 8.45
CA ASP A 519 -5.21 -23.16 8.85
C ASP A 519 -6.66 -23.56 8.50
N THR A 520 -7.55 -22.56 8.48
CA THR A 520 -8.96 -22.74 8.08
C THR A 520 -9.09 -22.80 6.56
N TYR A 521 -8.41 -21.89 5.84
CA TYR A 521 -8.32 -21.90 4.37
C TYR A 521 -7.66 -23.17 3.81
N ALA A 522 -6.61 -23.65 4.48
CA ALA A 522 -5.86 -24.85 4.14
C ALA A 522 -6.58 -26.16 4.50
N TRP A 523 -7.76 -26.08 5.13
CA TRP A 523 -8.62 -27.22 5.45
C TRP A 523 -7.90 -28.34 6.24
N LEU A 524 -7.03 -27.96 7.18
CA LEU A 524 -6.15 -28.88 7.91
C LEU A 524 -6.89 -30.03 8.61
N ASP A 525 -8.09 -29.74 9.13
CA ASP A 525 -8.92 -30.71 9.86
C ASP A 525 -9.72 -31.65 8.94
N ARG A 526 -9.74 -31.38 7.63
CA ARG A 526 -10.37 -32.17 6.56
C ARG A 526 -11.87 -32.47 6.76
N GLN A 527 -12.56 -31.73 7.62
CA GLN A 527 -14.01 -31.86 7.83
C GLN A 527 -14.76 -31.24 6.65
N ASN A 528 -15.64 -32.00 5.98
CA ASN A 528 -16.49 -31.50 4.88
C ASN A 528 -17.65 -30.63 5.41
N HIS A 529 -17.32 -29.54 6.10
CA HIS A 529 -18.25 -28.59 6.70
C HIS A 529 -18.99 -27.72 5.66
N CYS A 530 -18.50 -27.69 4.42
CA CYS A 530 -19.07 -26.94 3.30
C CYS A 530 -19.98 -27.79 2.39
N GLY A 531 -20.02 -29.11 2.58
CA GLY A 531 -20.86 -30.03 1.79
C GLY A 531 -20.47 -30.17 0.32
N SER A 532 -19.19 -29.99 -0.03
CA SER A 532 -18.72 -29.97 -1.42
C SER A 532 -17.76 -31.12 -1.74
N ASP A 533 -18.01 -31.83 -2.85
CA ASP A 533 -17.14 -32.90 -3.36
C ASP A 533 -15.76 -32.40 -3.82
N ALA A 534 -15.62 -31.08 -4.06
CA ALA A 534 -14.35 -30.42 -4.33
C ALA A 534 -13.41 -30.34 -3.10
N GLY A 535 -13.98 -30.45 -1.89
CA GLY A 535 -13.32 -30.13 -0.64
C GLY A 535 -13.61 -28.70 -0.15
N CYS A 536 -13.24 -28.41 1.10
CA CYS A 536 -13.58 -27.15 1.77
C CYS A 536 -12.39 -26.19 1.98
N GLY A 537 -11.34 -26.35 1.17
CA GLY A 537 -10.15 -25.51 1.20
C GLY A 537 -9.00 -26.11 0.39
N ASP A 538 -7.85 -25.47 0.49
CA ASP A 538 -6.68 -25.72 -0.33
C ASP A 538 -5.70 -26.69 0.35
N LEU A 539 -5.75 -27.97 -0.05
CA LEU A 539 -4.86 -29.01 0.47
C LEU A 539 -3.41 -28.87 0.01
N LYS A 540 -3.11 -28.03 -0.99
CA LYS A 540 -1.72 -27.83 -1.46
C LYS A 540 -0.89 -27.04 -0.44
N VAL A 541 -1.52 -26.10 0.27
CA VAL A 541 -0.88 -25.36 1.36
C VAL A 541 -1.00 -26.07 2.72
N ALA A 542 -1.73 -27.20 2.82
CA ALA A 542 -2.02 -27.85 4.10
C ALA A 542 -0.81 -28.45 4.83
N ASP A 543 0.27 -28.81 4.14
CA ASP A 543 1.51 -29.23 4.79
C ASP A 543 2.34 -28.03 5.29
N HIS A 544 2.10 -26.83 4.75
CA HIS A 544 2.88 -25.61 5.00
C HIS A 544 1.99 -24.32 5.06
N PRO A 545 0.95 -24.25 5.91
CA PRO A 545 -0.04 -23.16 5.91
C PRO A 545 0.53 -21.80 6.34
N ALA A 546 1.74 -21.79 6.91
CA ALA A 546 2.50 -20.57 7.19
C ALA A 546 2.98 -19.83 5.93
N GLY A 547 2.93 -20.49 4.76
CA GLY A 547 3.59 -20.08 3.53
C GLY A 547 5.12 -20.07 3.69
N ASN A 548 5.81 -19.40 2.77
CA ASN A 548 7.25 -19.12 2.89
C ASN A 548 7.50 -17.99 3.92
N GLY A 549 7.09 -18.19 5.17
CA GLY A 549 7.18 -17.19 6.25
C GLY A 549 6.17 -16.02 6.16
N TRP A 550 5.30 -15.99 5.15
CA TRP A 550 4.36 -14.90 4.86
C TRP A 550 3.37 -14.60 6.01
N THR A 551 3.05 -15.60 6.84
CA THR A 551 2.27 -15.40 8.09
C THR A 551 2.95 -14.52 9.13
N SER A 552 4.28 -14.42 9.13
CA SER A 552 5.05 -13.63 10.10
C SER A 552 5.17 -12.15 9.76
N THR A 553 4.62 -11.71 8.62
CA THR A 553 4.97 -10.42 8.04
C THR A 553 3.84 -9.79 7.22
N VAL A 554 3.99 -8.49 6.91
CA VAL A 554 3.11 -7.67 6.07
C VAL A 554 3.90 -6.41 5.71
N ASN A 555 3.98 -6.07 4.41
CA ASN A 555 4.72 -4.90 3.97
C ASN A 555 3.96 -4.11 2.89
N TYR A 556 3.87 -2.80 3.10
CA TYR A 556 3.33 -1.85 2.13
C TYR A 556 4.39 -1.55 1.06
N ALA A 557 4.05 -1.75 -0.21
CA ALA A 557 4.92 -1.34 -1.32
C ALA A 557 5.03 0.19 -1.45
N ARG A 558 3.98 0.93 -1.02
CA ARG A 558 3.79 2.37 -1.22
C ARG A 558 3.07 3.04 -0.05
N GLY A 559 2.99 4.37 -0.04
CA GLY A 559 2.26 5.14 0.97
C GLY A 559 2.93 5.24 2.35
N THR A 560 4.18 4.82 2.46
CA THR A 560 4.94 4.64 3.72
C THR A 560 5.64 5.90 4.25
N GLY A 561 5.86 6.93 3.41
CA GLY A 561 6.49 8.18 3.85
C GLY A 561 5.68 8.92 4.92
N THR A 562 6.35 9.46 5.93
CA THR A 562 5.76 10.21 7.07
C THR A 562 5.92 11.72 6.94
N SER A 563 6.40 12.21 5.79
CA SER A 563 6.78 13.59 5.48
C SER A 563 5.71 14.36 4.67
N TRP A 564 4.42 14.03 4.84
CA TRP A 564 3.33 14.55 4.01
C TRP A 564 2.47 15.65 4.68
N LEU A 565 2.67 15.91 5.98
CA LEU A 565 2.26 17.12 6.68
C LEU A 565 3.50 18.01 6.88
N THR A 566 3.40 19.29 6.56
CA THR A 566 4.50 20.25 6.78
C THR A 566 3.99 21.61 7.27
N SER A 567 4.87 22.36 7.96
CA SER A 567 4.62 23.73 8.38
C SER A 567 5.29 24.72 7.43
N ASP A 568 4.59 25.79 7.08
CA ASP A 568 5.19 26.98 6.49
C ASP A 568 5.83 27.89 7.56
N LYS A 569 6.41 29.01 7.10
CA LYS A 569 7.09 30.01 7.94
C LYS A 569 6.16 30.80 8.87
N GLU A 570 4.86 30.81 8.59
CA GLU A 570 3.83 31.51 9.37
C GLU A 570 3.11 30.55 10.35
N HIS A 571 3.61 29.32 10.46
CA HIS A 571 3.04 28.20 11.21
C HIS A 571 1.68 27.72 10.66
N GLY A 572 1.38 28.04 9.40
CA GLY A 572 0.33 27.38 8.63
C GLY A 572 0.72 25.94 8.30
N LEU A 573 -0.27 25.08 8.17
CA LEU A 573 -0.10 23.66 7.87
C LEU A 573 -0.54 23.32 6.47
N TRP A 574 0.23 22.45 5.82
CA TRP A 574 -0.04 21.91 4.49
C TRP A 574 0.03 20.39 4.55
N ALA A 575 -1.07 19.72 4.22
CA ALA A 575 -1.18 18.27 4.20
C ALA A 575 -1.43 17.77 2.78
N PHE A 576 -0.73 16.72 2.37
CA PHE A 576 -0.81 16.14 1.03
C PHE A 576 -1.05 14.63 1.08
N LYS A 577 -1.98 14.12 0.28
CA LYS A 577 -2.12 12.68 -0.02
C LYS A 577 -2.54 12.50 -1.48
N VAL A 578 -2.56 11.26 -1.96
CA VAL A 578 -3.21 10.93 -3.24
C VAL A 578 -4.64 10.46 -2.99
N LEU A 579 -5.59 11.11 -3.66
CA LEU A 579 -7.00 10.71 -3.77
C LEU A 579 -7.38 10.71 -5.25
N ASP A 580 -8.16 9.74 -5.70
CA ASP A 580 -8.63 9.61 -7.10
C ASP A 580 -7.49 9.56 -8.14
N GLY A 581 -6.29 9.14 -7.74
CA GLY A 581 -5.08 9.18 -8.59
C GLY A 581 -4.53 10.60 -8.86
N GLN A 582 -4.95 11.59 -8.07
CA GLN A 582 -4.47 12.99 -8.08
C GLN A 582 -3.97 13.39 -6.69
N VAL A 583 -3.16 14.46 -6.56
CA VAL A 583 -2.75 14.94 -5.22
C VAL A 583 -3.83 15.81 -4.61
N ALA A 584 -4.39 15.38 -3.49
CA ALA A 584 -5.25 16.17 -2.62
C ALA A 584 -4.40 17.02 -1.67
N VAL A 585 -4.73 18.31 -1.58
CA VAL A 585 -4.14 19.28 -0.65
C VAL A 585 -5.20 19.73 0.35
N TRP A 586 -4.79 19.83 1.61
CA TRP A 586 -5.51 20.55 2.66
C TRP A 586 -4.57 21.58 3.30
N HIS A 587 -5.12 22.71 3.72
CA HIS A 587 -4.35 23.84 4.24
C HIS A 587 -5.04 24.46 5.46
N ARG A 588 -4.28 24.82 6.49
CA ARG A 588 -4.71 25.67 7.60
C ARG A 588 -3.77 26.87 7.70
N SER A 589 -4.26 28.06 7.41
CA SER A 589 -3.46 29.28 7.50
C SER A 589 -3.10 29.60 8.96
N GLY A 590 -1.83 29.91 9.21
CA GLY A 590 -1.33 30.30 10.52
C GLY A 590 -1.41 29.22 11.62
N PRO A 591 -1.03 29.55 12.86
CA PRO A 591 -0.98 28.60 13.97
C PRO A 591 -2.38 28.15 14.45
N ILE A 592 -3.40 28.98 14.26
CA ILE A 592 -4.80 28.72 14.59
C ILE A 592 -5.66 29.24 13.43
N GLY A 593 -6.49 28.37 12.86
CA GLY A 593 -7.35 28.69 11.72
C GLY A 593 -8.27 27.54 11.36
N ALA A 594 -9.20 27.79 10.45
CA ALA A 594 -9.98 26.73 9.80
C ALA A 594 -9.11 25.98 8.77
N TRP A 595 -9.46 24.74 8.47
CA TRP A 595 -8.84 23.97 7.39
C TRP A 595 -9.67 24.07 6.10
N SER A 596 -8.99 24.28 4.97
CA SER A 596 -9.53 24.13 3.61
C SER A 596 -9.21 22.74 3.03
N GLY A 597 -9.94 22.35 1.99
CA GLY A 597 -9.72 21.10 1.25
C GLY A 597 -10.70 19.95 1.57
N PRO A 598 -10.55 18.78 0.90
CA PRO A 598 -9.51 18.48 -0.08
C PRO A 598 -9.68 19.29 -1.36
N ARG A 599 -8.58 19.85 -1.87
CA ARG A 599 -8.50 20.38 -3.23
C ARG A 599 -7.56 19.49 -4.03
N LEU A 600 -8.07 18.83 -5.06
CA LEU A 600 -7.26 18.02 -5.96
C LEU A 600 -6.46 18.96 -6.88
N LEU A 601 -5.14 18.78 -6.95
CA LEU A 601 -4.30 19.43 -7.94
C LEU A 601 -4.53 18.78 -9.32
N PRO A 602 -4.46 19.55 -10.42
CA PRO A 602 -4.49 18.99 -11.76
C PRO A 602 -3.36 17.96 -11.95
N GLY A 603 -3.67 16.81 -12.54
CA GLY A 603 -2.67 15.78 -12.88
C GLY A 603 -3.05 14.41 -12.33
N THR A 604 -3.23 13.45 -13.23
CA THR A 604 -3.70 12.08 -12.96
C THR A 604 -2.58 11.04 -13.07
N GLY A 605 -2.78 9.88 -12.44
CA GLY A 605 -1.84 8.75 -12.44
C GLY A 605 -0.83 8.81 -11.29
N MET A 606 -1.07 9.63 -10.27
CA MET A 606 -0.22 9.71 -9.08
C MET A 606 -0.32 8.43 -8.25
N ASP A 607 0.81 7.88 -7.81
CA ASP A 607 0.86 6.67 -6.98
C ASP A 607 0.73 7.00 -5.48
N PRO A 608 0.38 6.04 -4.60
CA PRO A 608 0.28 6.29 -3.16
C PRO A 608 1.60 6.74 -2.52
N GLY A 609 1.66 7.99 -2.06
CA GLY A 609 2.76 8.51 -1.26
C GLY A 609 3.29 9.84 -1.78
N ILE A 610 3.38 10.82 -0.88
CA ILE A 610 3.88 12.17 -1.17
C ILE A 610 4.91 12.54 -0.10
N SER A 611 5.99 13.21 -0.51
CA SER A 611 6.92 13.92 0.36
C SER A 611 6.74 15.42 0.15
N ALA A 612 6.44 16.16 1.21
CA ALA A 612 6.33 17.61 1.20
C ALA A 612 7.54 18.25 1.88
N VAL A 613 7.96 19.43 1.39
CA VAL A 613 9.08 20.19 1.95
C VAL A 613 8.85 21.69 1.80
N THR A 614 9.23 22.44 2.84
CA THR A 614 9.23 23.92 2.82
C THR A 614 10.56 24.42 2.25
N LEU A 615 10.49 25.17 1.14
CA LEU A 615 11.66 25.70 0.43
C LEU A 615 12.27 26.92 1.16
N PRO A 616 13.53 27.29 0.87
CA PRO A 616 14.20 28.43 1.50
C PRO A 616 13.46 29.77 1.36
N ASP A 617 12.76 29.98 0.25
CA ASP A 617 11.92 31.17 0.03
C ASP A 617 10.63 31.15 0.88
N GLY A 618 10.16 29.98 1.31
CA GLY A 618 8.95 29.77 2.12
C GLY A 618 7.79 29.13 1.36
N ARG A 619 7.96 28.82 0.06
CA ARG A 619 7.00 28.03 -0.71
C ARG A 619 7.03 26.56 -0.31
N ILE A 620 5.89 25.89 -0.39
CA ILE A 620 5.82 24.43 -0.25
C ILE A 620 6.06 23.77 -1.61
N ALA A 621 6.84 22.68 -1.62
CA ALA A 621 6.97 21.77 -2.74
C ALA A 621 6.52 20.36 -2.33
N ALA A 622 5.81 19.67 -3.22
CA ALA A 622 5.32 18.31 -3.02
C ALA A 622 5.84 17.39 -4.14
N PHE A 623 6.32 16.21 -3.75
CA PHE A 623 6.96 15.23 -4.61
C PHE A 623 6.28 13.86 -4.47
N GLY A 624 6.15 13.13 -5.56
CA GLY A 624 5.60 11.77 -5.56
C GLY A 624 6.10 10.98 -6.76
N THR A 625 5.57 9.78 -6.95
CA THR A 625 5.69 9.09 -8.25
C THR A 625 4.38 9.15 -9.02
N ARG A 626 4.50 9.08 -10.33
CA ARG A 626 3.40 9.06 -11.29
C ARG A 626 3.62 7.88 -12.21
N THR A 627 2.60 7.04 -12.36
CA THR A 627 2.56 5.97 -13.35
C THR A 627 1.69 6.40 -14.54
N SER A 628 2.23 6.30 -15.75
CA SER A 628 1.49 6.34 -17.00
C SER A 628 1.41 4.95 -17.62
N PHE A 629 0.36 4.66 -18.38
CA PHE A 629 0.22 3.45 -19.19
C PHE A 629 -0.63 3.76 -20.43
N GLY A 630 -0.46 2.94 -21.47
CA GLY A 630 -1.13 3.11 -22.77
C GLY A 630 -1.57 1.78 -23.37
N ALA A 631 -1.74 1.75 -24.69
CA ALA A 631 -2.19 0.55 -25.40
C ALA A 631 -1.11 -0.55 -25.37
N ARG A 632 0.16 -0.18 -25.59
CA ARG A 632 1.30 -1.09 -25.70
C ARG A 632 1.89 -1.37 -24.31
N PRO A 633 2.61 -2.49 -24.12
CA PRO A 633 3.22 -2.82 -22.82
C PRO A 633 4.31 -1.81 -22.44
N THR A 634 5.11 -1.42 -23.43
CA THR A 634 6.15 -0.37 -23.38
C THR A 634 5.63 1.03 -23.06
N ASP A 635 4.31 1.26 -23.05
CA ASP A 635 3.72 2.52 -22.62
C ASP A 635 3.58 2.60 -21.07
N TYR A 636 3.72 1.48 -20.36
CA TYR A 636 3.76 1.49 -18.89
C TYR A 636 5.08 2.08 -18.40
N ARG A 637 5.02 3.14 -17.60
CA ARG A 637 6.19 3.84 -17.09
C ARG A 637 5.87 4.54 -15.77
N ARG A 638 6.76 4.39 -14.78
CA ARG A 638 6.78 5.27 -13.59
C ARG A 638 7.85 6.35 -13.74
N GLU A 639 7.52 7.57 -13.31
CA GLU A 639 8.44 8.68 -13.11
C GLU A 639 8.28 9.31 -11.71
N VAL A 640 9.30 10.04 -11.26
CA VAL A 640 9.20 10.95 -10.11
C VAL A 640 8.69 12.29 -10.63
N GLY A 641 7.62 12.80 -10.03
CA GLY A 641 7.04 14.12 -10.32
C GLY A 641 7.13 15.05 -9.12
N TYR A 642 7.18 16.36 -9.37
CA TYR A 642 7.08 17.37 -8.32
C TYR A 642 6.24 18.58 -8.75
N VAL A 643 5.69 19.28 -7.76
CA VAL A 643 4.92 20.51 -7.93
C VAL A 643 5.29 21.50 -6.83
N VAL A 644 5.27 22.80 -7.15
CA VAL A 644 5.65 23.89 -6.22
C VAL A 644 4.53 24.91 -6.14
N GLN A 645 4.31 25.47 -4.96
CA GLN A 645 3.44 26.61 -4.70
C GLN A 645 3.82 27.81 -5.61
N LYS A 646 2.86 28.64 -6.00
CA LYS A 646 3.17 29.84 -6.82
C LYS A 646 3.81 30.96 -6.00
N GLY A 647 3.45 31.10 -4.73
CA GLY A 647 4.07 32.00 -3.75
C GLY A 647 3.89 31.47 -2.33
N PRO A 648 4.72 31.89 -1.34
CA PRO A 648 4.57 31.45 0.05
C PRO A 648 3.14 31.70 0.56
N GLY A 649 2.56 30.70 1.24
CA GLY A 649 1.21 30.78 1.80
C GLY A 649 0.05 30.76 0.80
N THR A 650 0.28 30.87 -0.51
CA THR A 650 -0.83 30.89 -1.49
C THR A 650 -1.36 29.48 -1.75
N GLU A 651 -2.68 29.34 -1.93
CA GLU A 651 -3.25 28.03 -2.27
C GLU A 651 -2.92 27.55 -3.69
N GLU A 652 -2.44 28.43 -4.57
CA GLU A 652 -2.10 28.08 -5.93
C GLU A 652 -0.77 27.33 -6.04
N PHE A 653 -0.78 26.26 -6.82
CA PHE A 653 0.40 25.50 -7.23
C PHE A 653 0.62 25.65 -8.74
N GLY A 654 1.86 25.45 -9.20
CA GLY A 654 2.18 25.35 -10.64
C GLY A 654 1.79 23.99 -11.23
N ASP A 655 2.20 23.75 -12.48
CA ASP A 655 2.02 22.46 -13.15
C ASP A 655 3.05 21.42 -12.68
N TRP A 656 2.67 20.14 -12.71
CA TRP A 656 3.59 19.04 -12.40
C TRP A 656 4.78 18.99 -13.34
N GLN A 657 5.98 18.98 -12.75
CA GLN A 657 7.24 18.87 -13.43
C GLN A 657 7.81 17.45 -13.26
N SER A 658 8.24 16.84 -14.37
CA SER A 658 8.86 15.51 -14.33
C SER A 658 10.35 15.58 -13.97
N LEU A 659 10.76 14.73 -13.05
CA LEU A 659 12.18 14.37 -12.82
C LEU A 659 12.58 13.10 -13.59
N GLY A 660 11.69 12.54 -14.42
CA GLY A 660 11.87 11.27 -15.09
C GLY A 660 12.05 10.12 -14.09
N THR A 661 12.81 9.11 -14.48
CA THR A 661 13.12 7.94 -13.67
C THR A 661 14.59 7.57 -13.84
N PRO A 662 15.26 6.97 -12.84
CA PRO A 662 16.56 6.32 -13.03
C PRO A 662 16.47 5.04 -13.90
N GLU A 663 15.27 4.49 -14.11
CA GLU A 663 15.07 3.28 -14.90
C GLU A 663 15.14 3.53 -16.41
N ALA A 664 15.73 2.57 -17.13
CA ALA A 664 15.85 2.64 -18.59
C ALA A 664 14.53 2.29 -19.31
N ALA A 665 13.86 1.21 -18.88
CA ALA A 665 12.63 0.70 -19.47
C ALA A 665 11.88 -0.24 -18.49
N ASP A 666 10.57 -0.42 -18.68
CA ASP A 666 9.74 -1.25 -17.80
C ASP A 666 10.17 -2.72 -17.81
N GLU A 667 10.56 -3.26 -18.96
CA GLU A 667 10.97 -4.65 -19.12
C GLU A 667 12.18 -5.00 -18.24
N SER A 668 13.06 -4.02 -17.97
CA SER A 668 14.34 -4.18 -17.28
C SER A 668 14.21 -4.50 -15.78
N TRP A 669 13.24 -3.86 -15.12
CA TRP A 669 13.03 -3.91 -13.65
C TRP A 669 11.57 -3.61 -13.22
N THR A 670 10.59 -3.73 -14.10
CA THR A 670 9.14 -3.48 -13.87
C THR A 670 8.74 -2.04 -13.48
N SER A 671 9.58 -1.04 -13.74
CA SER A 671 9.43 0.34 -13.23
C SER A 671 9.45 0.46 -11.69
N ASP A 672 10.16 -0.46 -11.03
CA ASP A 672 10.26 -0.58 -9.56
C ASP A 672 11.16 0.50 -8.92
N ILE A 673 10.71 1.75 -8.96
CA ILE A 673 11.28 2.85 -8.18
C ILE A 673 10.43 3.16 -6.94
N SER A 674 11.08 3.49 -5.83
CA SER A 674 10.41 3.89 -4.59
C SER A 674 9.77 5.27 -4.70
N ALA A 675 8.87 5.60 -3.76
CA ALA A 675 8.48 7.01 -3.55
C ALA A 675 9.71 7.86 -3.16
N PRO A 676 9.75 9.15 -3.54
CA PRO A 676 10.93 10.00 -3.37
C PRO A 676 11.12 10.49 -1.93
N ALA A 677 12.33 10.33 -1.41
CA ALA A 677 12.80 10.97 -0.19
C ALA A 677 13.40 12.34 -0.52
N VAL A 678 12.92 13.41 0.12
CA VAL A 678 13.23 14.79 -0.28
C VAL A 678 13.68 15.62 0.91
N SER A 679 14.74 16.40 0.73
CA SER A 679 15.25 17.33 1.75
C SER A 679 15.93 18.55 1.14
N VAL A 680 15.97 19.63 1.92
CA VAL A 680 16.75 20.84 1.67
C VAL A 680 17.93 20.85 2.65
N ASP A 681 19.14 21.11 2.16
CA ASP A 681 20.34 21.21 3.02
C ASP A 681 20.61 22.66 3.48
N GLY A 682 21.62 22.85 4.32
CA GLY A 682 21.98 24.15 4.92
C GLY A 682 22.38 25.25 3.92
N THR A 683 22.59 24.93 2.64
CA THR A 683 22.80 25.92 1.57
C THR A 683 21.50 26.32 0.85
N GLY A 684 20.37 25.70 1.21
CA GLY A 684 19.11 25.81 0.50
C GLY A 684 18.98 24.88 -0.72
N GLN A 685 20.01 24.05 -1.00
CA GLN A 685 19.99 23.12 -2.11
C GLN A 685 18.98 21.98 -1.88
N LEU A 686 18.04 21.83 -2.82
CA LEU A 686 17.02 20.78 -2.83
C LEU A 686 17.53 19.50 -3.51
N ALA A 687 17.17 18.33 -2.98
CA ALA A 687 17.48 17.05 -3.60
C ALA A 687 16.38 16.01 -3.37
N ALA A 688 16.26 15.06 -4.29
CA ALA A 688 15.29 13.96 -4.25
C ALA A 688 15.99 12.62 -4.50
N TYR A 689 15.71 11.61 -3.69
CA TYR A 689 16.35 10.30 -3.71
C TYR A 689 15.32 9.18 -3.80
N VAL A 690 15.66 8.11 -4.52
CA VAL A 690 14.85 6.88 -4.63
C VAL A 690 15.74 5.65 -4.54
N ARG A 691 15.17 4.54 -4.11
CA ARG A 691 15.67 3.21 -4.45
C ARG A 691 15.30 2.92 -5.91
N ASP A 692 16.25 2.39 -6.69
CA ASP A 692 16.01 1.89 -8.05
C ASP A 692 15.67 0.38 -8.07
N GLY A 693 15.27 -0.16 -9.22
CA GLY A 693 14.92 -1.57 -9.37
C GLY A 693 16.09 -2.53 -9.16
N ALA A 694 17.33 -2.04 -9.28
CA ALA A 694 18.55 -2.75 -8.88
C ALA A 694 18.79 -2.73 -7.34
N SER A 695 17.88 -2.12 -6.57
CA SER A 695 17.94 -1.95 -5.11
C SER A 695 19.20 -1.22 -4.62
N THR A 696 19.53 -0.13 -5.30
CA THR A 696 20.61 0.83 -5.00
C THR A 696 20.06 2.26 -4.84
N LEU A 697 20.84 3.18 -4.25
CA LEU A 697 20.41 4.57 -4.08
C LEU A 697 20.70 5.41 -5.33
N ARG A 698 19.65 6.05 -5.85
CA ARG A 698 19.73 7.10 -6.88
C ARG A 698 19.28 8.44 -6.33
N GLY A 699 19.79 9.53 -6.86
CA GLY A 699 19.29 10.86 -6.53
C GLY A 699 19.47 11.90 -7.64
N ARG A 700 18.63 12.92 -7.64
CA ARG A 700 18.84 14.18 -8.38
C ARG A 700 19.00 15.33 -7.39
N VAL A 701 19.80 16.31 -7.78
CA VAL A 701 20.07 17.52 -7.01
C VAL A 701 19.69 18.73 -7.86
N GLN A 702 19.04 19.72 -7.26
CA GLN A 702 18.72 20.98 -7.91
C GLN A 702 19.95 21.91 -7.91
N LEU A 703 20.29 22.44 -9.08
CA LEU A 703 21.39 23.37 -9.29
C LEU A 703 20.96 24.80 -8.94
N ALA A 704 21.92 25.70 -8.74
CA ALA A 704 21.65 27.09 -8.31
C ALA A 704 20.81 27.93 -9.30
N ASN A 705 20.70 27.49 -10.56
CA ASN A 705 19.81 28.08 -11.58
C ASN A 705 18.38 27.49 -11.57
N GLY A 706 18.05 26.62 -10.62
CA GLY A 706 16.75 25.96 -10.49
C GLY A 706 16.56 24.71 -11.36
N THR A 707 17.49 24.37 -12.27
CA THR A 707 17.40 23.12 -13.05
C THR A 707 17.90 21.91 -12.25
N TRP A 708 17.56 20.70 -12.66
CA TRP A 708 17.94 19.47 -11.94
C TRP A 708 19.06 18.72 -12.67
N GLY A 709 20.15 18.40 -11.96
CA GLY A 709 21.19 17.50 -12.46
C GLY A 709 20.67 16.08 -12.75
N PRO A 710 21.46 15.21 -13.41
CA PRO A 710 21.02 13.86 -13.79
C PRO A 710 20.78 12.93 -12.59
N TRP A 711 20.10 11.80 -12.82
CA TRP A 711 20.00 10.71 -11.84
C TRP A 711 21.39 10.13 -11.58
N THR A 712 21.95 10.47 -10.42
CA THR A 712 23.29 10.07 -9.99
C THR A 712 23.20 8.81 -9.14
N GLN A 713 24.15 7.88 -9.31
CA GLN A 713 24.27 6.66 -8.50
C GLN A 713 25.08 6.94 -7.24
N TYR A 714 24.50 6.65 -6.08
CA TYR A 714 25.19 6.75 -4.78
C TYR A 714 25.56 5.38 -4.19
N GLY A 715 25.28 4.29 -4.92
CA GLY A 715 25.62 2.93 -4.54
C GLY A 715 24.72 2.39 -3.44
N GLY A 716 25.32 1.59 -2.54
CA GLY A 716 24.56 0.65 -1.71
C GLY A 716 24.06 -0.54 -2.53
N ALA A 717 23.47 -1.52 -1.83
CA ALA A 717 22.84 -2.72 -2.39
C ALA A 717 21.85 -3.26 -1.34
N ASP A 718 20.94 -4.15 -1.76
CA ASP A 718 19.89 -4.73 -0.88
C ASP A 718 19.07 -3.65 -0.15
N LEU A 719 18.79 -2.53 -0.82
CA LEU A 719 17.92 -1.50 -0.26
C LEU A 719 16.45 -1.91 -0.36
N HIS A 720 15.67 -1.70 0.71
CA HIS A 720 14.23 -2.01 0.74
C HIS A 720 13.38 -0.77 1.02
N GLY A 721 12.21 -0.71 0.38
CA GLY A 721 11.22 0.35 0.55
C GLY A 721 11.66 1.73 0.04
N THR A 722 11.14 2.78 0.67
CA THR A 722 11.50 4.19 0.41
C THR A 722 12.61 4.64 1.37
N PRO A 723 13.70 5.26 0.88
CA PRO A 723 14.71 5.85 1.74
C PRO A 723 14.15 7.04 2.54
N VAL A 724 14.87 7.51 3.54
CA VAL A 724 14.56 8.73 4.29
C VAL A 724 15.73 9.69 4.29
N THR A 725 15.48 10.98 4.43
CA THR A 725 16.52 12.01 4.47
C THR A 725 16.12 13.15 5.40
N ALA A 726 17.11 13.70 6.09
CA ALA A 726 17.01 14.89 6.91
C ALA A 726 18.35 15.62 6.91
N THR A 727 18.37 16.81 7.51
CA THR A 727 19.54 17.69 7.56
C THR A 727 19.99 17.84 9.03
N ASP A 728 21.29 17.69 9.29
CA ASP A 728 21.84 17.76 10.64
C ASP A 728 22.05 19.20 11.16
N GLY A 729 22.49 19.34 12.41
CA GLY A 729 22.73 20.64 13.03
C GLY A 729 23.88 21.45 12.43
N ALA A 730 24.72 20.83 11.59
CA ALA A 730 25.75 21.50 10.79
C ALA A 730 25.25 21.86 9.38
N GLY A 731 23.97 21.63 9.06
CA GLY A 731 23.37 21.87 7.76
C GLY A 731 23.69 20.80 6.71
N ARG A 732 24.25 19.64 7.10
CA ARG A 732 24.59 18.56 6.18
C ARG A 732 23.40 17.63 5.99
N ARG A 733 23.05 17.35 4.74
CA ARG A 733 22.10 16.30 4.39
C ARG A 733 22.66 14.92 4.75
N MET A 734 21.83 14.12 5.40
CA MET A 734 21.98 12.67 5.51
C MET A 734 20.84 11.96 4.77
N VAL A 735 21.12 10.77 4.25
CA VAL A 735 20.15 9.85 3.65
C VAL A 735 20.32 8.48 4.29
N PHE A 736 19.23 7.74 4.50
CA PHE A 736 19.23 6.41 5.10
C PHE A 736 18.27 5.48 4.36
N ALA A 737 18.62 4.19 4.27
CA ALA A 737 17.80 3.16 3.65
C ALA A 737 17.91 1.82 4.41
N ALA A 738 16.79 1.13 4.53
CA ALA A 738 16.67 -0.20 5.13
C ALA A 738 17.32 -1.29 4.25
N THR A 739 17.87 -2.34 4.87
CA THR A 739 18.29 -3.59 4.20
C THR A 739 17.84 -4.81 5.02
N VAL A 740 17.96 -6.04 4.51
CA VAL A 740 17.59 -7.23 5.31
C VAL A 740 18.56 -7.51 6.47
N LYS A 741 19.60 -6.67 6.66
CA LYS A 741 20.69 -6.88 7.64
C LYS A 741 21.01 -5.68 8.53
N SER A 742 20.69 -4.45 8.11
CA SER A 742 21.00 -3.21 8.84
C SER A 742 20.28 -2.01 8.20
N VAL A 743 20.70 -0.80 8.54
CA VAL A 743 20.42 0.43 7.78
C VAL A 743 21.72 0.91 7.14
N LEU A 744 21.70 1.20 5.85
CA LEU A 744 22.77 1.92 5.16
C LEU A 744 22.51 3.43 5.23
N GLY A 745 23.58 4.22 5.31
CA GLY A 745 23.51 5.67 5.36
C GLY A 745 24.53 6.36 4.45
N TRP A 746 24.22 7.59 4.08
CA TRP A 746 25.06 8.51 3.31
C TRP A 746 25.02 9.88 4.01
N THR A 747 26.14 10.60 4.04
CA THR A 747 26.19 11.98 4.54
C THR A 747 26.94 12.87 3.56
N GLN A 748 26.56 14.14 3.45
CA GLN A 748 27.46 15.15 2.92
C GLN A 748 28.65 15.33 3.88
N PRO A 749 29.87 15.63 3.41
CA PRO A 749 30.98 16.04 4.28
C PRO A 749 30.80 17.48 4.80
N LYS A 750 30.13 18.34 4.03
CA LYS A 750 29.76 19.73 4.37
C LYS A 750 28.48 20.13 3.58
N PRO A 751 27.72 21.15 4.00
CA PRO A 751 26.53 21.60 3.28
C PRO A 751 26.79 21.87 1.79
N GLY A 752 25.85 21.53 0.92
CA GLY A 752 25.93 21.73 -0.54
C GLY A 752 26.97 20.88 -1.28
N ALA A 753 27.71 20.00 -0.60
CA ALA A 753 28.59 19.02 -1.23
C ALA A 753 27.79 17.78 -1.73
N PRO A 754 28.35 16.98 -2.66
CA PRO A 754 27.83 15.64 -2.94
C PRO A 754 27.78 14.77 -1.67
N LEU A 755 26.88 13.79 -1.65
CA LEU A 755 26.92 12.72 -0.63
C LEU A 755 28.22 11.92 -0.78
N GLY A 756 28.78 11.51 0.36
CA GLY A 756 29.83 10.49 0.43
C GLY A 756 29.32 9.08 0.07
N PRO A 757 30.18 8.05 0.14
CA PRO A 757 29.82 6.67 -0.18
C PRO A 757 28.82 6.06 0.81
N ALA A 758 28.11 5.03 0.36
CA ALA A 758 27.24 4.21 1.21
C ALA A 758 28.04 3.62 2.38
N THR A 759 27.60 3.90 3.61
CA THR A 759 28.28 3.53 4.85
C THR A 759 27.32 2.70 5.72
N PRO A 760 27.70 1.49 6.18
CA PRO A 760 26.90 0.74 7.16
C PRO A 760 26.77 1.51 8.46
N THR A 761 25.55 1.68 8.97
CA THR A 761 25.33 2.39 10.25
C THR A 761 25.64 1.52 11.47
N GLY A 762 25.56 0.20 11.34
CA GLY A 762 25.61 -0.73 12.48
C GLY A 762 24.30 -0.80 13.28
N LEU A 763 23.21 -0.19 12.80
CA LEU A 763 21.88 -0.42 13.35
C LEU A 763 21.44 -1.88 13.13
N PRO A 764 20.54 -2.42 13.97
CA PRO A 764 19.89 -3.70 13.73
C PRO A 764 19.18 -3.77 12.38
N ASP A 765 18.86 -4.99 11.97
CA ASP A 765 18.03 -5.28 10.80
C ASP A 765 16.62 -4.67 10.93
N THR A 766 16.13 -4.14 9.81
CA THR A 766 14.74 -3.74 9.62
C THR A 766 14.51 -3.52 8.12
N THR A 767 13.44 -4.11 7.59
CA THR A 767 12.87 -3.76 6.28
C THR A 767 11.61 -2.89 6.41
N LEU A 768 11.18 -2.63 7.65
CA LEU A 768 10.04 -1.75 7.94
C LEU A 768 10.41 -0.27 7.75
N PRO A 769 9.43 0.61 7.43
CA PRO A 769 9.70 1.99 7.08
C PRO A 769 10.44 2.77 8.17
N LEU A 770 11.48 3.49 7.74
CA LEU A 770 12.21 4.44 8.56
C LEU A 770 11.46 5.78 8.63
N THR A 771 11.83 6.63 9.60
CA THR A 771 11.49 8.05 9.67
C THR A 771 12.69 8.80 10.24
N ALA A 772 12.96 10.01 9.74
CA ALA A 772 14.17 10.78 10.04
C ALA A 772 13.84 12.25 10.33
N GLU A 773 14.47 12.84 11.34
CA GLU A 773 14.32 14.27 11.69
C GLU A 773 15.67 14.84 12.14
N GLY A 774 16.01 16.08 11.74
CA GLY A 774 17.23 16.76 12.17
C GLY A 774 17.13 17.21 13.63
N ARG A 775 17.93 16.63 14.52
CA ARG A 775 17.83 16.81 15.98
C ARG A 775 19.15 16.59 16.71
N GLU A 776 19.30 17.24 17.86
CA GLU A 776 20.41 16.97 18.81
C GLU A 776 21.80 17.09 18.14
N GLY A 777 21.92 17.99 17.16
CA GLY A 777 23.12 18.17 16.32
C GLY A 777 23.25 17.18 15.15
N GLY A 778 22.58 16.02 15.21
CA GLY A 778 22.59 14.99 14.18
C GLY A 778 21.25 14.84 13.44
N VAL A 779 20.97 13.62 12.98
CA VAL A 779 19.65 13.16 12.52
C VAL A 779 19.18 12.03 13.42
N ARG A 780 18.03 12.19 14.05
CA ARG A 780 17.37 11.11 14.79
C ARG A 780 16.55 10.25 13.85
N LEU A 781 16.68 8.94 13.98
CA LEU A 781 15.90 7.93 13.28
C LEU A 781 14.85 7.32 14.20
N TRP A 782 13.73 6.94 13.62
CA TRP A 782 12.73 6.04 14.20
C TRP A 782 12.38 4.95 13.20
N PHE A 783 12.20 3.74 13.71
CA PHE A 783 11.90 2.55 12.92
C PHE A 783 11.26 1.49 13.83
N ARG A 784 10.76 0.40 13.27
CA ARG A 784 10.22 -0.70 14.08
C ARG A 784 11.21 -1.85 14.23
N LYS A 785 11.11 -2.53 15.37
CA LYS A 785 11.78 -3.79 15.66
C LYS A 785 11.03 -4.94 14.96
N PRO A 786 11.68 -5.74 14.10
CA PRO A 786 11.12 -6.99 13.58
C PRO A 786 10.65 -7.94 14.69
N GLY A 787 9.64 -8.76 14.41
CA GLY A 787 9.11 -9.78 15.33
C GLY A 787 8.52 -9.24 16.64
N SER A 788 8.04 -7.99 16.67
CA SER A 788 7.38 -7.37 17.85
C SER A 788 6.72 -6.02 17.58
N GLY A 789 7.11 -5.28 16.54
CA GLY A 789 6.46 -4.01 16.18
C GLY A 789 6.76 -2.81 17.10
N ASN A 790 7.57 -3.00 18.17
CA ASN A 790 8.08 -1.93 19.02
C ASN A 790 8.78 -0.85 18.19
N VAL A 791 8.66 0.41 18.63
CA VAL A 791 9.38 1.54 18.06
C VAL A 791 10.79 1.58 18.66
N ARG A 792 11.79 1.72 17.80
CA ARG A 792 13.18 1.99 18.16
C ARG A 792 13.56 3.39 17.69
N THR A 793 14.48 4.03 18.41
CA THR A 793 15.10 5.28 17.98
C THR A 793 16.62 5.24 18.17
N ALA A 794 17.35 5.99 17.34
CA ALA A 794 18.78 6.23 17.50
C ALA A 794 19.15 7.61 16.94
N LEU A 795 20.20 8.24 17.47
CA LEU A 795 20.75 9.50 16.97
C LEU A 795 21.99 9.22 16.10
N VAL A 796 21.96 9.66 14.84
CA VAL A 796 23.09 9.52 13.92
C VAL A 796 23.79 10.86 13.72
N THR A 797 25.11 10.89 13.93
CA THR A 797 25.97 12.07 13.79
C THR A 797 27.00 11.87 12.66
N GLY A 798 27.36 12.91 11.92
CA GLY A 798 28.21 12.82 10.72
C GLY A 798 29.69 13.18 10.88
N ASP A 799 30.13 13.64 12.06
CA ASP A 799 31.47 14.18 12.25
C ASP A 799 32.55 13.10 12.23
N GLY A 800 33.35 13.08 11.16
CA GLY A 800 34.31 12.00 10.88
C GLY A 800 33.64 10.74 10.36
N GLY A 801 32.46 10.85 9.74
CA GLY A 801 31.66 9.71 9.25
C GLY A 801 30.41 9.47 10.09
N LEU A 802 29.52 8.62 9.60
CA LEU A 802 28.27 8.26 10.30
C LEU A 802 28.57 7.46 11.57
N LYS A 803 28.04 7.92 12.70
CA LYS A 803 28.14 7.27 14.02
C LYS A 803 26.75 7.18 14.64
N VAL A 804 26.38 6.00 15.14
CA VAL A 804 25.10 5.71 15.79
C VAL A 804 25.24 5.82 17.30
N ASN A 805 24.35 6.59 17.92
CA ASN A 805 24.34 6.88 19.35
C ASN A 805 22.93 6.61 19.93
N HIS A 806 22.85 6.28 21.22
CA HIS A 806 21.59 6.17 21.97
C HIS A 806 20.49 5.31 21.31
N LEU A 807 20.87 4.16 20.74
CA LEU A 807 19.90 3.16 20.26
C LEU A 807 19.02 2.69 21.44
N THR A 808 17.73 3.00 21.37
CA THR A 808 16.76 2.80 22.45
C THR A 808 15.52 2.10 21.90
N ASP A 809 15.03 1.10 22.62
CA ASP A 809 13.74 0.44 22.38
C ASP A 809 12.68 1.17 23.23
N LEU A 810 11.70 1.80 22.58
CA LEU A 810 10.69 2.66 23.22
C LEU A 810 9.39 1.89 23.56
N GLY A 811 9.38 0.58 23.38
CA GLY A 811 8.15 -0.21 23.44
C GLY A 811 7.21 0.12 22.28
N GLY A 812 5.92 -0.13 22.48
CA GLY A 812 4.88 0.21 21.51
C GLY A 812 3.67 -0.71 21.61
N LEU A 813 2.69 -0.49 20.73
CA LEU A 813 1.45 -1.25 20.68
C LEU A 813 1.47 -2.34 19.58
N GLN A 814 2.58 -3.07 19.45
CA GLN A 814 2.72 -4.29 18.60
C GLN A 814 2.33 -4.13 17.11
N GLY A 815 2.31 -2.90 16.59
CA GLY A 815 1.89 -2.61 15.22
C GLY A 815 3.02 -2.67 14.19
N PHE A 816 2.67 -2.52 12.91
CA PHE A 816 3.58 -2.55 11.76
C PHE A 816 3.52 -1.23 10.96
N GLY A 817 4.22 -1.19 9.83
CA GLY A 817 4.32 0.01 8.99
C GLY A 817 5.03 1.18 9.68
N SER A 818 4.85 2.38 9.14
CA SER A 818 5.61 3.57 9.54
C SER A 818 5.23 4.12 10.93
N VAL A 819 6.15 4.92 11.48
CA VAL A 819 5.98 5.69 12.72
C VAL A 819 6.34 7.14 12.45
N ALA A 820 5.36 8.05 12.49
CA ALA A 820 5.62 9.48 12.45
C ALA A 820 6.20 9.95 13.80
N ALA A 821 7.12 10.92 13.75
CA ALA A 821 7.77 11.50 14.91
C ALA A 821 7.94 13.02 14.70
N SER A 822 7.54 13.83 15.67
CA SER A 822 7.75 15.30 15.71
C SER A 822 7.52 15.82 17.12
N GLY A 823 8.22 16.90 17.53
CA GLY A 823 8.35 17.31 18.93
C GLY A 823 8.50 16.12 19.90
N HIS A 824 7.62 16.05 20.88
CA HIS A 824 7.45 14.98 21.88
C HIS A 824 6.54 13.82 21.44
N VAL A 825 5.94 13.89 20.24
CA VAL A 825 4.91 12.95 19.77
C VAL A 825 5.49 11.89 18.85
N LEU A 826 5.16 10.62 19.13
CA LEU A 826 5.27 9.51 18.18
C LEU A 826 3.87 9.01 17.83
N ALA A 827 3.65 8.59 16.59
CA ALA A 827 2.36 8.03 16.17
C ALA A 827 2.54 6.97 15.06
N GLY A 828 1.82 5.85 15.17
CA GLY A 828 1.92 4.74 14.22
C GLY A 828 0.74 3.78 14.32
N ARG A 829 0.62 2.84 13.38
CA ARG A 829 -0.39 1.78 13.49
C ARG A 829 -0.12 0.93 14.73
N SER A 830 -1.15 0.46 15.41
CA SER A 830 -1.08 -0.54 16.50
C SER A 830 -1.62 -1.90 16.04
N ALA A 831 -1.35 -2.96 16.80
CA ALA A 831 -2.11 -4.21 16.74
C ALA A 831 -3.60 -3.91 16.95
N GLY A 832 -4.49 -4.46 16.13
CA GLY A 832 -5.88 -4.02 15.96
C GLY A 832 -6.11 -2.95 14.88
N GLY A 833 -5.06 -2.38 14.29
CA GLY A 833 -5.13 -1.57 13.07
C GLY A 833 -5.41 -0.08 13.26
N GLN A 834 -5.80 0.35 14.46
CA GLN A 834 -6.01 1.77 14.78
C GLN A 834 -4.67 2.52 14.95
N LEU A 835 -4.76 3.84 15.12
CA LEU A 835 -3.62 4.71 15.44
C LEU A 835 -3.28 4.65 16.93
N GLY A 836 -2.05 4.25 17.24
CA GLY A 836 -1.44 4.40 18.55
C GLY A 836 -0.50 5.62 18.61
N SER A 837 -0.35 6.22 19.79
CA SER A 837 0.52 7.39 20.00
C SER A 837 1.22 7.39 21.36
N ASP A 838 2.42 7.96 21.38
CA ASP A 838 3.25 8.24 22.57
C ASP A 838 3.50 9.75 22.63
N LEU A 839 3.53 10.32 23.85
CA LEU A 839 3.63 11.76 24.12
C LEU A 839 4.79 12.08 25.07
N GLY A 840 5.80 11.22 25.14
CA GLY A 840 7.06 11.45 25.85
C GLY A 840 7.34 10.44 26.97
N SER A 841 8.62 10.36 27.35
CA SER A 841 9.18 9.38 28.29
C SER A 841 8.36 9.20 29.57
N GLY A 842 7.98 7.96 29.87
CA GLY A 842 7.25 7.59 31.09
C GLY A 842 5.72 7.60 30.95
N ARG A 843 5.18 8.06 29.81
CA ARG A 843 3.76 7.87 29.48
C ARG A 843 3.52 6.49 28.84
N PRO A 844 2.35 5.86 29.04
CA PRO A 844 1.95 4.70 28.25
C PRO A 844 1.56 5.14 26.82
N TRP A 845 1.64 4.19 25.87
CA TRP A 845 1.08 4.41 24.54
C TRP A 845 -0.45 4.42 24.59
N GLU A 846 -1.06 5.49 24.07
CA GLU A 846 -2.51 5.66 23.95
C GLU A 846 -3.03 5.11 22.60
N ARG A 847 -4.33 4.83 22.52
CA ARG A 847 -5.03 4.34 21.32
C ARG A 847 -6.16 5.31 20.93
N SER A 848 -6.08 5.84 19.71
CA SER A 848 -7.20 6.50 19.04
C SER A 848 -8.11 5.46 18.39
N PRO A 849 -9.44 5.69 18.25
CA PRO A 849 -10.31 4.81 17.48
C PRO A 849 -10.06 4.88 15.96
N LEU A 850 -9.25 5.82 15.46
CA LEU A 850 -9.05 6.02 14.02
C LEU A 850 -8.25 4.89 13.36
N MET A 851 -8.91 4.16 12.45
CA MET A 851 -8.24 3.37 11.42
C MET A 851 -7.97 4.23 10.18
N PHE A 852 -6.79 4.07 9.59
CA PHE A 852 -6.25 4.97 8.55
C PHE A 852 -5.49 4.22 7.45
N VAL A 853 -5.28 4.89 6.31
CA VAL A 853 -4.59 4.37 5.12
C VAL A 853 -3.18 4.95 4.97
N GLY A 854 -2.22 4.13 4.50
CA GLY A 854 -0.80 4.51 4.43
C GLY A 854 -0.19 4.81 5.80
N ALA A 855 0.75 5.76 5.84
CA ALA A 855 1.39 6.25 7.06
C ALA A 855 0.71 7.50 7.67
N PRO A 856 0.80 7.72 9.00
CA PRO A 856 0.56 9.02 9.63
C PRO A 856 1.61 10.05 9.21
N SER A 857 1.42 11.32 9.56
CA SER A 857 2.47 12.35 9.50
C SER A 857 2.27 13.38 10.60
N SER A 858 3.36 13.89 11.13
CA SER A 858 3.40 14.92 12.15
C SER A 858 4.37 16.02 11.74
N THR A 859 4.21 17.21 12.30
CA THR A 859 5.17 18.30 12.16
C THR A 859 5.10 19.25 13.35
N THR A 860 6.21 19.89 13.70
CA THR A 860 6.25 20.92 14.74
C THR A 860 5.65 22.22 14.20
N THR A 861 4.80 22.85 15.01
CA THR A 861 4.03 24.07 14.69
C THR A 861 4.20 25.10 15.81
N GLY A 862 4.68 26.30 15.49
CA GLY A 862 5.11 27.24 16.53
C GLY A 862 6.30 26.70 17.32
N ARG A 863 6.39 27.08 18.61
CA ARG A 863 7.52 26.70 19.49
C ARG A 863 7.33 25.39 20.28
N ASN A 864 6.12 25.11 20.75
CA ASN A 864 5.82 24.05 21.71
C ASN A 864 4.56 23.25 21.33
N THR A 865 4.23 23.11 20.04
CA THR A 865 3.04 22.36 19.61
C THR A 865 3.38 21.46 18.45
N VAL A 866 3.03 20.17 18.57
CA VAL A 866 3.12 19.22 17.46
C VAL A 866 1.73 19.07 16.87
N SER A 867 1.62 19.16 15.55
CA SER A 867 0.40 18.81 14.81
C SER A 867 0.57 17.42 14.19
N LEU A 868 -0.46 16.59 14.27
CA LEU A 868 -0.46 15.19 13.83
C LEU A 868 -1.68 14.93 12.94
N ALA A 869 -1.49 14.17 11.86
CA ALA A 869 -2.52 13.89 10.87
C ALA A 869 -2.52 12.44 10.38
N VAL A 870 -3.70 11.95 10.01
CA VAL A 870 -3.94 10.70 9.27
C VAL A 870 -5.02 10.93 8.21
N VAL A 871 -5.07 10.08 7.18
CA VAL A 871 -6.27 9.96 6.34
C VAL A 871 -6.98 8.66 6.70
N GLY A 872 -8.25 8.77 7.10
CA GLY A 872 -9.07 7.64 7.54
C GLY A 872 -9.36 6.63 6.43
N LEU A 873 -9.91 5.47 6.79
CA LEU A 873 -10.40 4.51 5.78
C LEU A 873 -11.57 5.06 4.94
N ASP A 874 -12.24 6.11 5.43
CA ASP A 874 -13.21 6.98 4.75
C ASP A 874 -12.59 7.97 3.75
N ALA A 875 -11.26 7.93 3.56
CA ALA A 875 -10.47 8.87 2.75
C ALA A 875 -10.56 10.36 3.15
N ARG A 876 -10.98 10.67 4.39
CA ARG A 876 -10.98 12.04 4.94
C ARG A 876 -9.71 12.29 5.76
N LEU A 877 -9.21 13.51 5.72
CA LEU A 877 -8.12 13.94 6.60
C LEU A 877 -8.65 14.13 8.03
N TYR A 878 -8.01 13.52 9.01
CA TYR A 878 -8.21 13.75 10.44
C TYR A 878 -6.95 14.37 11.02
N VAL A 879 -7.12 15.38 11.87
CA VAL A 879 -6.01 16.12 12.48
C VAL A 879 -6.20 16.27 13.99
N THR A 880 -5.08 16.34 14.70
CA THR A 880 -5.00 16.70 16.11
C THR A 880 -3.71 17.49 16.37
N SER A 881 -3.54 17.97 17.58
CA SER A 881 -2.28 18.55 18.06
C SER A 881 -2.04 18.22 19.53
N SER A 882 -0.78 18.31 19.95
CA SER A 882 -0.38 18.22 21.36
C SER A 882 0.55 19.37 21.71
N ALA A 883 0.39 19.95 22.90
CA ALA A 883 1.35 20.87 23.47
C ALA A 883 2.48 20.10 24.15
N ASP A 884 3.72 20.57 23.99
CA ASP A 884 4.91 20.05 24.67
C ASP A 884 4.99 20.68 26.07
N ASP A 885 4.25 20.09 27.00
CA ASP A 885 4.20 20.47 28.41
C ASP A 885 4.01 19.24 29.35
N ALA A 886 4.11 19.47 30.67
CA ALA A 886 4.05 18.41 31.67
C ALA A 886 2.75 17.58 31.67
N ASN A 887 1.67 18.10 31.09
CA ASN A 887 0.36 17.46 30.91
C ASN A 887 0.01 17.22 29.43
N ALA A 888 1.04 17.03 28.58
CA ALA A 888 0.88 16.68 27.17
C ALA A 888 -0.15 15.56 26.94
N HIS A 889 -1.15 15.88 26.12
CA HIS A 889 -2.24 15.02 25.66
C HIS A 889 -2.51 15.31 24.18
N LEU A 890 -3.15 14.40 23.45
CA LEU A 890 -3.70 14.73 22.13
C LEU A 890 -5.02 15.51 22.30
N ALA A 891 -5.19 16.58 21.53
CA ALA A 891 -6.49 17.22 21.37
C ALA A 891 -7.51 16.26 20.72
N PRO A 892 -8.83 16.49 20.88
CA PRO A 892 -9.85 15.73 20.17
C PRO A 892 -9.61 15.74 18.66
N TRP A 893 -9.73 14.57 18.02
CA TRP A 893 -9.51 14.42 16.58
C TRP A 893 -10.57 15.17 15.77
N LEU A 894 -10.13 16.08 14.91
CA LEU A 894 -10.98 16.89 14.04
C LEU A 894 -10.94 16.34 12.61
N PRO A 895 -12.08 15.89 12.05
CA PRO A 895 -12.17 15.62 10.61
C PRO A 895 -12.18 16.92 9.81
N VAL A 896 -11.40 16.96 8.73
CA VAL A 896 -11.30 18.09 7.81
C VAL A 896 -12.19 17.89 6.59
N GLY A 897 -12.88 18.96 6.18
CA GLY A 897 -13.73 18.98 4.98
C GLY A 897 -15.06 18.24 5.14
N PRO A 898 -15.90 18.20 4.08
CA PRO A 898 -17.19 17.53 4.09
C PRO A 898 -17.07 16.01 4.32
N ARG A 899 -18.21 15.35 4.56
CA ARG A 899 -18.27 13.89 4.61
C ARG A 899 -18.08 13.28 3.22
N ASN A 900 -17.33 12.20 3.13
CA ASN A 900 -17.00 11.53 1.87
C ASN A 900 -18.03 10.45 1.49
N THR A 901 -19.32 10.80 1.51
CA THR A 901 -20.41 9.83 1.40
C THR A 901 -20.72 9.38 -0.02
N GLY A 902 -20.23 10.09 -1.05
CA GLY A 902 -20.44 9.78 -2.47
C GLY A 902 -21.89 9.43 -2.82
N ARG A 903 -22.78 10.43 -2.85
CA ARG A 903 -24.25 10.24 -2.87
C ARG A 903 -24.74 9.29 -3.97
#